data_AF-A0A9P8VX89-F1
#
_entry.id   AF-A0A9P8VX89-F1
#
_cell.length_a   1.000
_cell.length_b   1.000
_cell.length_c   1.000
_cell.angle_alpha   90.00
_cell.angle_beta   90.00
_cell.angle_gamma   90.00
#
_symmetry.space_group_name_H-M   'P 1'
#
loop_
_entity.id
_entity.type
_entity.pdbx_description
1 polymer ?
#
loop_
_entity_poly.entity_id
_entity_poly.type
_entity_poly.pdbx_seq_one_letter_code
_entity_poly.pdbx_strand_id
1 'polypeptide(L)'
;MTKDKAMEDLDAFVQQCQEALDITPETHPDRASQLENLADGYQARYMETGVVKELETAIQQYHKALASAPENHPDQVPRFYKLGNSYRAKYQRTKAIPDLEAAIRHYQRALDLTPDNHPERTRRLSGLSYLHRYRYHRVKETTDLDVAIQLCQQALDHSPSPPMDRLHSARSLLELYAHTLNWLSVHEVASTAVSLMHSHITRALEHSDKQNVIDEVGSFASDGAAAALNAGKEPYDAVRLLELGRGIITSSLNDIQADQSEVERERLDATPTEDELKSAAVRGPIVILNVSDYDCHALIVEKGQLRALELPRLKTESEAIDPEFRDTELLEWLWDTIAEPVLDVLGFTKPPRGDWPRVWWIPTGPLTKLPIHAAGRYAHGSSDTVLDRVISSYSSSIRALLHNRQNRLEANTLHESEKMVLVGMEKTPGQSNLQFASEEIEELGKLGNSMQLQVIRPQPYRKDILSALNNCKIFHFAGHGQTDESDPLESALLLEDEPLTMRSLFQLNLGRKPFLAYLSACGTGQVKHEGLIDEGLHLINTYQLAGFQHVIGTLWKVDDRSCVDMAVTTYKWIQKRGLSDDSVSEGLHHACRELRTQWIADNIARSAAKRGTQVERKDSFQVTTELGQFGQVETRDVRDVEVVDDTPLHWVPYVHFGI
;
A
#
# COMPACT_ATOMS: atom_id res chain seq x y z
N MET A 1 -10.33 6.34 -28.79
CA MET A 1 -10.94 7.29 -29.75
C MET A 1 -9.93 8.41 -29.97
N THR A 2 -9.69 8.86 -31.20
CA THR A 2 -8.78 10.01 -31.42
C THR A 2 -9.46 11.28 -30.92
N LYS A 3 -8.68 12.23 -30.38
CA LYS A 3 -9.21 13.50 -29.84
C LYS A 3 -10.03 14.28 -30.87
N ASP A 4 -9.64 14.20 -32.14
CA ASP A 4 -10.35 14.83 -33.26
C ASP A 4 -11.76 14.25 -33.47
N LYS A 5 -11.92 12.93 -33.33
CA LYS A 5 -13.24 12.28 -33.45
C LYS A 5 -14.17 12.67 -32.30
N ALA A 6 -13.64 12.78 -31.08
CA ALA A 6 -14.42 13.24 -29.94
C ALA A 6 -14.92 14.68 -30.12
N MET A 7 -14.10 15.55 -30.72
CA MET A 7 -14.49 16.92 -31.00
C MET A 7 -15.55 17.01 -32.11
N GLU A 8 -15.42 16.22 -33.19
CA GLU A 8 -16.45 16.12 -34.24
C GLU A 8 -17.80 15.64 -33.69
N ASP A 9 -17.79 14.62 -32.82
CA ASP A 9 -19.00 14.11 -32.18
C ASP A 9 -19.66 15.19 -31.28
N LEU A 10 -18.86 15.98 -30.57
CA LEU A 10 -19.35 17.10 -29.74
C LEU A 10 -19.91 18.26 -30.57
N ASP A 11 -19.28 18.61 -31.70
CA ASP A 11 -19.79 19.63 -32.61
C ASP A 11 -21.13 19.21 -33.20
N ALA A 12 -21.25 17.95 -33.63
CA ALA A 12 -22.51 17.39 -34.12
C ALA A 12 -23.60 17.38 -33.03
N PHE A 13 -23.25 17.02 -31.79
CA PHE A 13 -24.18 17.03 -30.65
C PHE A 13 -24.71 18.44 -30.36
N VAL A 14 -23.83 19.44 -30.28
CA VAL A 14 -24.22 20.84 -30.04
C VAL A 14 -25.09 21.36 -31.19
N GLN A 15 -24.78 21.02 -32.43
CA GLN A 15 -25.60 21.37 -33.58
C GLN A 15 -27.02 20.77 -33.47
N GLN A 16 -27.14 19.48 -33.15
CA GLN A 16 -28.43 18.82 -32.99
C GLN A 16 -29.25 19.44 -31.84
N CYS A 17 -28.60 19.77 -30.72
CA CYS A 17 -29.26 20.45 -29.61
C CYS A 17 -29.76 21.85 -30.00
N GLN A 18 -29.00 22.59 -30.82
CA GLN A 18 -29.40 23.89 -31.33
C GLN A 18 -30.60 23.77 -32.28
N GLU A 19 -30.56 22.83 -33.22
CA GLU A 19 -31.67 22.57 -34.15
C GLU A 19 -32.95 22.17 -33.40
N ALA A 20 -32.83 21.32 -32.37
CA ALA A 20 -33.95 20.94 -31.51
C ALA A 20 -34.52 22.15 -30.73
N LEU A 21 -33.66 23.04 -30.25
CA LEU A 21 -34.08 24.25 -29.55
C LEU A 21 -34.78 25.25 -30.48
N ASP A 22 -34.34 25.37 -31.73
CA ASP A 22 -34.87 26.29 -32.73
C ASP A 22 -36.30 25.90 -33.16
N ILE A 23 -36.62 24.61 -33.20
CA ILE A 23 -37.96 24.10 -33.51
C ILE A 23 -38.90 24.03 -32.29
N THR A 24 -38.38 24.21 -31.07
CA THR A 24 -39.15 24.11 -29.82
C THR A 24 -39.67 25.50 -29.38
N PRO A 25 -40.99 25.77 -29.42
CA PRO A 25 -41.54 27.09 -29.06
C PRO A 25 -41.20 27.56 -27.64
N GLU A 26 -41.18 28.87 -27.40
CA GLU A 26 -40.84 29.45 -26.08
C GLU A 26 -41.72 28.97 -24.93
N THR A 27 -42.99 28.67 -25.21
CA THR A 27 -43.98 28.20 -24.24
C THR A 27 -43.99 26.68 -24.10
N HIS A 28 -43.13 25.96 -24.82
CA HIS A 28 -43.12 24.50 -24.80
C HIS A 28 -42.49 23.98 -23.49
N PRO A 29 -43.13 23.01 -22.80
CA PRO A 29 -42.64 22.51 -21.51
C PRO A 29 -41.22 21.95 -21.58
N ASP A 30 -40.85 21.31 -22.68
CA ASP A 30 -39.51 20.71 -22.86
C ASP A 30 -38.42 21.72 -23.26
N ARG A 31 -38.75 23.00 -23.49
CA ARG A 31 -37.75 23.99 -23.89
C ARG A 31 -36.64 24.15 -22.88
N ALA A 32 -36.97 24.09 -21.58
CA ALA A 32 -35.99 24.13 -20.51
C ALA A 32 -34.98 22.97 -20.61
N SER A 33 -35.44 21.77 -20.95
CA SER A 33 -34.59 20.59 -21.15
C SER A 33 -33.73 20.70 -22.41
N GLN A 34 -34.24 21.28 -23.49
CA GLN A 34 -33.42 21.52 -24.70
C GLN A 34 -32.31 22.55 -24.47
N LEU A 35 -32.62 23.62 -23.73
CA LEU A 35 -31.62 24.61 -23.29
C LEU A 35 -30.55 23.98 -22.39
N GLU A 36 -30.96 23.06 -21.51
CA GLU A 36 -30.06 22.32 -20.64
C GLU A 36 -29.13 21.38 -21.43
N ASN A 37 -29.66 20.62 -22.39
CA ASN A 37 -28.84 19.74 -23.24
C ASN A 37 -27.82 20.55 -24.07
N LEU A 38 -28.23 21.69 -24.61
CA LEU A 38 -27.33 22.60 -25.31
C LEU A 38 -26.24 23.14 -24.39
N ALA A 39 -26.59 23.49 -23.15
CA ALA A 39 -25.62 23.93 -22.14
C ALA A 39 -24.61 22.82 -21.79
N ASP A 40 -25.07 21.59 -21.59
CA ASP A 40 -24.24 20.41 -21.31
C ASP A 40 -23.25 20.16 -22.47
N GLY A 41 -23.69 20.32 -23.72
CA GLY A 41 -22.83 20.21 -24.90
C GLY A 41 -21.71 21.25 -24.92
N TYR A 42 -22.01 22.51 -24.61
CA TYR A 42 -20.97 23.55 -24.48
C TYR A 42 -20.04 23.32 -23.30
N GLN A 43 -20.54 22.75 -22.19
CA GLN A 43 -19.70 22.38 -21.05
C GLN A 43 -18.73 21.25 -21.41
N ALA A 44 -19.20 20.23 -22.13
CA ALA A 44 -18.36 19.13 -22.61
C ALA A 44 -17.28 19.61 -23.58
N ARG A 45 -17.61 20.51 -24.52
CA ARG A 45 -16.61 21.16 -25.38
C ARG A 45 -15.54 21.89 -24.58
N TYR A 46 -15.93 22.63 -23.54
CA TYR A 46 -14.95 23.30 -22.69
C TYR A 46 -13.99 22.31 -22.01
N MET A 47 -14.47 21.13 -21.60
CA MET A 47 -13.59 20.11 -21.00
C MET A 47 -12.51 19.65 -21.98
N GLU A 48 -12.82 19.60 -23.29
CA GLU A 48 -11.88 19.22 -24.35
C GLU A 48 -10.94 20.35 -24.82
N THR A 49 -11.48 21.58 -24.92
CA THR A 49 -10.79 22.73 -25.53
C THR A 49 -10.11 23.65 -24.51
N GLY A 50 -10.66 23.73 -23.29
CA GLY A 50 -10.30 24.74 -22.29
C GLY A 50 -10.75 26.17 -22.62
N VAL A 51 -11.54 26.39 -23.67
CA VAL A 51 -11.93 27.73 -24.13
C VAL A 51 -13.05 28.30 -23.25
N VAL A 52 -12.74 29.35 -22.47
CA VAL A 52 -13.67 29.96 -21.49
C VAL A 52 -14.99 30.44 -22.12
N LYS A 53 -14.99 30.86 -23.39
CA LYS A 53 -16.20 31.30 -24.10
C LYS A 53 -17.26 30.19 -24.19
N GLU A 54 -16.84 28.93 -24.24
CA GLU A 54 -17.77 27.79 -24.26
C GLU A 54 -18.48 27.66 -22.90
N LEU A 55 -17.77 27.83 -21.78
CA LEU A 55 -18.40 27.93 -20.45
C LEU A 55 -19.37 29.11 -20.33
N GLU A 56 -19.01 30.28 -20.86
CA GLU A 56 -19.90 31.45 -20.81
C GLU A 56 -21.19 31.19 -21.59
N THR A 57 -21.08 30.48 -22.72
CA THR A 57 -22.24 30.08 -23.51
C THR A 57 -23.10 29.06 -22.75
N ALA A 58 -22.48 28.05 -22.12
CA ALA A 58 -23.19 27.09 -21.28
C ALA A 58 -23.96 27.78 -20.13
N ILE A 59 -23.30 28.70 -19.41
CA ILE A 59 -23.91 29.49 -18.33
C ILE A 59 -25.14 30.27 -18.83
N GLN A 60 -25.04 30.90 -20.00
CA GLN A 60 -26.17 31.62 -20.59
C GLN A 60 -27.35 30.69 -20.90
N GLN A 61 -27.10 29.49 -21.42
CA GLN A 61 -28.17 28.55 -21.73
C GLN A 61 -28.81 27.97 -20.46
N TYR A 62 -28.03 27.66 -19.42
CA TYR A 62 -28.61 27.25 -18.13
C TYR A 62 -29.48 28.33 -17.48
N HIS A 63 -29.09 29.62 -17.55
CA HIS A 63 -29.93 30.72 -17.06
C HIS A 63 -31.26 30.81 -17.82
N LYS A 64 -31.24 30.64 -19.15
CA LYS A 64 -32.47 30.56 -19.95
C LYS A 64 -33.30 29.35 -19.56
N ALA A 65 -32.68 28.19 -19.33
CA ALA A 65 -33.38 26.98 -18.92
C ALA A 65 -34.12 27.16 -17.58
N LEU A 66 -33.48 27.84 -16.61
CA LEU A 66 -34.13 28.19 -15.34
C LEU A 66 -35.27 29.19 -15.51
N ALA A 67 -35.13 30.18 -16.39
CA ALA A 67 -36.17 31.17 -16.66
C ALA A 67 -37.40 30.57 -17.38
N SER A 68 -37.21 29.51 -18.16
CA SER A 68 -38.28 28.83 -18.90
C SER A 68 -39.05 27.78 -18.08
N ALA A 69 -38.57 27.40 -16.89
CA ALA A 69 -39.20 26.38 -16.06
C ALA A 69 -40.09 27.00 -14.97
N PRO A 70 -41.24 26.39 -14.62
CA PRO A 70 -42.07 26.82 -13.49
C PRO A 70 -41.30 26.82 -12.17
N GLU A 71 -41.64 27.74 -11.26
CA GLU A 71 -41.15 27.72 -9.87
C GLU A 71 -41.45 26.36 -9.21
N ASN A 72 -40.46 25.75 -8.55
CA ASN A 72 -40.52 24.43 -7.90
C ASN A 72 -40.56 23.22 -8.84
N HIS A 73 -40.14 23.34 -10.10
CA HIS A 73 -39.93 22.18 -10.97
C HIS A 73 -38.84 21.24 -10.40
N PRO A 74 -39.02 19.90 -10.42
CA PRO A 74 -38.03 18.94 -9.88
C PRO A 74 -36.61 19.15 -10.44
N ASP A 75 -36.50 19.52 -11.71
CA ASP A 75 -35.22 19.75 -12.40
C ASP A 75 -34.53 21.08 -12.05
N GLN A 76 -35.11 21.93 -11.20
CA GLN A 76 -34.43 23.16 -10.79
C GLN A 76 -33.13 22.88 -10.04
N VAL A 77 -33.13 21.84 -9.19
CA VAL A 77 -31.97 21.50 -8.36
C VAL A 77 -30.77 21.07 -9.22
N PRO A 78 -30.89 20.12 -10.17
CA PRO A 78 -29.82 19.82 -11.13
C PRO A 78 -29.30 21.05 -11.88
N ARG A 79 -30.18 21.95 -12.33
CA ARG A 79 -29.78 23.15 -13.09
C ARG A 79 -28.98 24.14 -12.25
N PHE A 80 -29.40 24.41 -11.01
CA PHE A 80 -28.61 25.24 -10.09
C PHE A 80 -27.25 24.61 -9.78
N TYR A 81 -27.20 23.30 -9.60
CA TYR A 81 -25.95 22.57 -9.39
C TYR A 81 -25.01 22.66 -10.60
N LYS A 82 -25.53 22.47 -11.82
CA LYS A 82 -24.77 22.62 -13.09
C LYS A 82 -24.26 24.04 -13.32
N LEU A 83 -25.06 25.06 -12.99
CA LEU A 83 -24.59 26.46 -12.96
C LEU A 83 -23.45 26.66 -11.96
N GLY A 84 -23.59 26.13 -10.74
CA GLY A 84 -22.54 26.14 -9.73
C GLY A 84 -21.23 25.55 -10.26
N ASN A 85 -21.29 24.37 -10.90
CA ASN A 85 -20.14 23.73 -11.54
C ASN A 85 -19.52 24.59 -12.66
N SER A 86 -20.35 25.20 -13.51
CA SER A 86 -19.89 26.02 -14.63
C SER A 86 -19.17 27.28 -14.15
N TYR A 87 -19.72 27.96 -13.14
CA TYR A 87 -19.06 29.11 -12.49
C TYR A 87 -17.79 28.70 -11.73
N ARG A 88 -17.79 27.54 -11.06
CA ARG A 88 -16.58 26.97 -10.43
C ARG A 88 -15.48 26.73 -11.47
N ALA A 89 -15.80 26.10 -12.60
CA ALA A 89 -14.86 25.84 -13.69
C ALA A 89 -14.34 27.15 -14.30
N LYS A 90 -15.24 28.14 -14.48
CA LYS A 90 -14.86 29.48 -14.93
C LYS A 90 -13.90 30.15 -13.95
N TYR A 91 -14.21 30.15 -12.66
CA TYR A 91 -13.32 30.65 -11.61
C TYR A 91 -11.95 29.95 -11.61
N GLN A 92 -11.90 28.63 -11.80
CA GLN A 92 -10.63 27.90 -11.85
C GLN A 92 -9.72 28.42 -12.98
N ARG A 93 -10.27 28.92 -14.08
CA ARG A 93 -9.54 29.53 -15.21
C ARG A 93 -9.27 31.02 -15.04
N THR A 94 -10.29 31.80 -14.68
CA THR A 94 -10.23 33.27 -14.62
C THR A 94 -9.64 33.78 -13.31
N LYS A 95 -9.74 32.98 -12.24
CA LYS A 95 -9.47 33.34 -10.84
C LYS A 95 -10.27 34.56 -10.36
N ALA A 96 -11.35 34.92 -11.04
CA ALA A 96 -12.17 36.09 -10.73
C ALA A 96 -13.15 35.82 -9.57
N ILE A 97 -13.07 36.61 -8.50
CA ILE A 97 -13.90 36.45 -7.30
C ILE A 97 -15.42 36.47 -7.59
N PRO A 98 -15.96 37.32 -8.50
CA PRO A 98 -17.39 37.28 -8.82
C PRO A 98 -17.88 35.94 -9.37
N ASP A 99 -17.02 35.20 -10.09
CA ASP A 99 -17.35 33.84 -10.59
C ASP A 99 -17.42 32.85 -9.41
N LEU A 100 -16.51 32.96 -8.43
CA LEU A 100 -16.54 32.14 -7.20
C LEU A 100 -17.80 32.42 -6.37
N GLU A 101 -18.15 33.69 -6.17
CA GLU A 101 -19.37 34.07 -5.45
C GLU A 101 -20.64 33.62 -6.17
N ALA A 102 -20.66 33.68 -7.50
CA ALA A 102 -21.76 33.13 -8.30
C ALA A 102 -21.88 31.62 -8.11
N ALA A 103 -20.76 30.89 -8.11
CA ALA A 103 -20.75 29.47 -7.82
C ALA A 103 -21.35 29.18 -6.44
N ILE A 104 -20.89 29.88 -5.39
CA ILE A 104 -21.39 29.71 -4.01
C ILE A 104 -22.91 29.94 -3.96
N ARG A 105 -23.43 31.02 -4.56
CA ARG A 105 -24.88 31.30 -4.59
C ARG A 105 -25.68 30.17 -5.24
N HIS A 106 -25.20 29.64 -6.37
CA HIS A 106 -25.92 28.58 -7.09
C HIS A 106 -25.86 27.23 -6.38
N TYR A 107 -24.72 26.87 -5.77
CA TYR A 107 -24.63 25.69 -4.91
C TYR A 107 -25.51 25.79 -3.67
N GLN A 108 -25.52 26.95 -3.00
CA GLN A 108 -26.40 27.20 -1.85
C GLN A 108 -27.87 27.04 -2.26
N ARG A 109 -28.28 27.64 -3.38
CA ARG A 109 -29.66 27.51 -3.86
C ARG A 109 -30.03 26.07 -4.19
N ALA A 110 -29.12 25.31 -4.79
CA ALA A 110 -29.33 23.88 -5.04
C ALA A 110 -29.49 23.10 -3.72
N LEU A 111 -28.68 23.41 -2.70
CA LEU A 111 -28.75 22.77 -1.39
C LEU A 111 -30.06 23.11 -0.65
N ASP A 112 -30.49 24.37 -0.66
CA ASP A 112 -31.73 24.83 -0.01
C ASP A 112 -32.98 24.15 -0.58
N LEU A 113 -32.96 23.85 -1.88
CA LEU A 113 -34.06 23.17 -2.59
C LEU A 113 -33.97 21.64 -2.52
N THR A 114 -32.86 21.10 -2.01
CA THR A 114 -32.68 19.65 -1.86
C THR A 114 -33.32 19.19 -0.54
N PRO A 115 -34.25 18.23 -0.55
CA PRO A 115 -34.79 17.67 0.68
C PRO A 115 -33.70 17.07 1.59
N ASP A 116 -33.90 17.13 2.90
CA ASP A 116 -32.94 16.64 3.90
C ASP A 116 -32.71 15.12 3.87
N ASN A 117 -33.56 14.36 3.17
CA ASN A 117 -33.42 12.91 3.02
C ASN A 117 -32.88 12.49 1.63
N HIS A 118 -32.47 13.45 0.80
CA HIS A 118 -32.08 13.19 -0.58
C HIS A 118 -30.63 12.66 -0.68
N PRO A 119 -30.36 11.54 -1.37
CA PRO A 119 -29.03 10.91 -1.41
C PRO A 119 -27.93 11.82 -1.99
N GLU A 120 -28.26 12.65 -2.98
CA GLU A 120 -27.33 13.63 -3.58
C GLU A 120 -27.04 14.88 -2.71
N ARG A 121 -27.58 14.99 -1.48
CA ARG A 121 -27.36 16.16 -0.60
C ARG A 121 -25.88 16.31 -0.23
N THR A 122 -25.18 15.22 0.07
CA THR A 122 -23.74 15.23 0.37
C THR A 122 -22.92 15.84 -0.77
N ARG A 123 -23.14 15.47 -2.04
CA ARG A 123 -22.40 16.08 -3.17
C ARG A 123 -22.57 17.60 -3.26
N ARG A 124 -23.75 18.12 -2.90
CA ARG A 124 -24.02 19.57 -2.88
C ARG A 124 -23.30 20.25 -1.72
N LEU A 125 -23.32 19.64 -0.52
CA LEU A 125 -22.57 20.09 0.65
C LEU A 125 -21.06 20.11 0.39
N SER A 126 -20.49 19.03 -0.16
CA SER A 126 -19.06 18.95 -0.48
C SER A 126 -18.65 19.97 -1.55
N GLY A 127 -19.50 20.18 -2.57
CA GLY A 127 -19.26 21.20 -3.59
C GLY A 127 -19.24 22.62 -3.02
N LEU A 128 -20.16 22.94 -2.10
CA LEU A 128 -20.20 24.22 -1.41
C LEU A 128 -19.01 24.39 -0.45
N SER A 129 -18.68 23.36 0.32
CA SER A 129 -17.50 23.34 1.22
C SER A 129 -16.22 23.62 0.44
N TYR A 130 -16.02 22.96 -0.70
CA TYR A 130 -14.88 23.20 -1.59
C TYR A 130 -14.77 24.69 -1.96
N LEU A 131 -15.87 25.35 -2.32
CA LEU A 131 -15.84 26.77 -2.72
C LEU A 131 -15.48 27.69 -1.55
N HIS A 132 -16.02 27.43 -0.35
CA HIS A 132 -15.67 28.18 0.86
C HIS A 132 -14.20 27.96 1.25
N ARG A 133 -13.68 26.73 1.17
CA ARG A 133 -12.25 26.44 1.35
C ARG A 133 -11.38 27.24 0.39
N TYR A 134 -11.75 27.29 -0.89
CA TYR A 134 -11.03 28.09 -1.88
C TYR A 134 -11.10 29.59 -1.60
N ARG A 135 -12.25 30.10 -1.14
CA ARG A 135 -12.41 31.51 -0.76
C ARG A 135 -11.53 31.83 0.44
N TYR A 136 -11.50 30.97 1.46
CA TYR A 136 -10.58 31.07 2.59
C TYR A 136 -9.11 31.15 2.15
N HIS A 137 -8.64 30.28 1.27
CA HIS A 137 -7.24 30.34 0.83
C HIS A 137 -6.87 31.66 0.12
N ARG A 138 -7.84 32.34 -0.50
CA ARG A 138 -7.63 33.59 -1.24
C ARG A 138 -7.81 34.84 -0.40
N VAL A 139 -8.87 34.88 0.40
CA VAL A 139 -9.28 36.07 1.17
C VAL A 139 -8.76 36.00 2.61
N LYS A 140 -8.46 34.80 3.12
CA LYS A 140 -8.00 34.50 4.49
C LYS A 140 -9.02 34.87 5.58
N GLU A 141 -10.29 34.95 5.23
CA GLU A 141 -11.40 35.11 6.18
C GLU A 141 -11.71 33.80 6.89
N THR A 142 -11.55 33.75 8.21
CA THR A 142 -11.76 32.53 9.01
C THR A 142 -13.19 32.01 8.98
N THR A 143 -14.17 32.90 8.75
CA THR A 143 -15.59 32.53 8.62
C THR A 143 -15.84 31.57 7.47
N ASP A 144 -15.07 31.65 6.39
CA ASP A 144 -15.17 30.71 5.27
C ASP A 144 -14.65 29.32 5.63
N LEU A 145 -13.60 29.27 6.44
CA LEU A 145 -13.05 28.02 6.93
C LEU A 145 -14.06 27.31 7.84
N ASP A 146 -14.67 28.05 8.76
CA ASP A 146 -15.70 27.54 9.66
C ASP A 146 -16.91 26.99 8.88
N VAL A 147 -17.37 27.72 7.87
CA VAL A 147 -18.46 27.28 6.99
C VAL A 147 -18.07 26.01 6.22
N ALA A 148 -16.86 25.94 5.67
CA ALA A 148 -16.38 24.75 4.97
C ALA A 148 -16.35 23.51 5.89
N ILE A 149 -15.83 23.67 7.12
CA ILE A 149 -15.81 22.61 8.14
C ILE A 149 -17.23 22.16 8.48
N GLN A 150 -18.15 23.08 8.75
CA GLN A 150 -19.55 22.76 9.05
C GLN A 150 -20.23 22.00 7.91
N LEU A 151 -20.02 22.42 6.66
CA LEU A 151 -20.59 21.76 5.49
C LEU A 151 -20.02 20.35 5.29
N CYS A 152 -18.72 20.17 5.48
CA CYS A 152 -18.07 18.84 5.43
C CYS A 152 -18.59 17.92 6.55
N GLN A 153 -18.76 18.43 7.77
CA GLN A 153 -19.32 17.67 8.89
C GLN A 153 -20.75 17.23 8.59
N GLN A 154 -21.62 18.14 8.13
CA GLN A 154 -22.97 17.80 7.70
C GLN A 154 -22.98 16.73 6.60
N ALA A 155 -22.04 16.82 5.66
CA ALA A 155 -21.91 15.90 4.55
C ALA A 155 -21.49 14.48 5.00
N LEU A 156 -20.59 14.39 5.99
CA LEU A 156 -20.16 13.13 6.62
C LEU A 156 -21.28 12.49 7.45
N ASP A 157 -22.06 13.31 8.18
CA ASP A 157 -23.13 12.85 9.07
C ASP A 157 -24.44 12.53 8.34
N HIS A 158 -24.56 12.86 7.06
CA HIS A 158 -25.76 12.67 6.27
C HIS A 158 -25.99 11.20 5.88
N SER A 159 -26.60 10.43 6.81
CA SER A 159 -26.85 9.00 6.67
C SER A 159 -27.60 8.54 5.41
N PRO A 160 -28.51 9.33 4.78
CA PRO A 160 -29.17 8.93 3.54
C PRO A 160 -28.26 8.92 2.30
N SER A 161 -27.08 9.56 2.37
CA SER A 161 -26.14 9.58 1.25
C SER A 161 -25.30 8.30 1.15
N PRO A 162 -24.82 7.96 -0.06
CA PRO A 162 -23.90 6.85 -0.26
C PRO A 162 -22.65 6.95 0.64
N PRO A 163 -22.16 5.83 1.23
CA PRO A 163 -20.97 5.84 2.09
C PRO A 163 -19.74 6.50 1.43
N MET A 164 -19.49 6.25 0.15
CA MET A 164 -18.35 6.84 -0.56
C MET A 164 -18.39 8.38 -0.62
N ASP A 165 -19.58 8.96 -0.86
CA ASP A 165 -19.72 10.43 -0.86
C ASP A 165 -19.44 11.03 0.53
N ARG A 166 -19.81 10.29 1.59
CA ARG A 166 -19.55 10.67 2.99
C ARG A 166 -18.07 10.54 3.33
N LEU A 167 -17.38 9.51 2.82
CA LEU A 167 -15.93 9.31 2.99
C LEU A 167 -15.10 10.38 2.28
N HIS A 168 -15.45 10.76 1.05
CA HIS A 168 -14.82 11.90 0.38
C HIS A 168 -14.94 13.20 1.19
N SER A 169 -16.09 13.39 1.87
CA SER A 169 -16.31 14.53 2.76
C SER A 169 -15.46 14.44 4.04
N ALA A 170 -15.27 13.24 4.57
CA ALA A 170 -14.36 12.97 5.69
C ALA A 170 -12.90 13.34 5.34
N ARG A 171 -12.41 12.94 4.16
CA ARG A 171 -11.06 13.30 3.69
C ARG A 171 -10.86 14.82 3.64
N SER A 172 -11.83 15.52 3.03
CA SER A 172 -11.79 16.98 2.95
C SER A 172 -11.79 17.62 4.34
N LEU A 173 -12.53 17.04 5.30
CA LEU A 173 -12.61 17.52 6.67
C LEU A 173 -11.30 17.30 7.46
N LEU A 174 -10.63 16.16 7.25
CA LEU A 174 -9.30 15.90 7.82
C LEU A 174 -8.30 16.97 7.40
N GLU A 175 -8.21 17.24 6.10
CA GLU A 175 -7.31 18.27 5.55
C GLU A 175 -7.58 19.64 6.19
N LEU A 176 -8.86 20.01 6.36
CA LEU A 176 -9.26 21.28 6.98
C LEU A 176 -8.84 21.37 8.45
N TYR A 177 -9.03 20.30 9.23
CA TYR A 177 -8.61 20.27 10.63
C TYR A 177 -7.09 20.20 10.78
N ALA A 178 -6.39 19.46 9.92
CA ALA A 178 -4.94 19.41 9.91
C ALA A 178 -4.33 20.78 9.61
N HIS A 179 -4.90 21.54 8.66
CA HIS A 179 -4.50 22.91 8.37
C HIS A 179 -4.65 23.86 9.57
N THR A 180 -5.55 23.57 10.50
CA THR A 180 -5.76 24.35 11.74
C THR A 180 -5.06 23.74 12.95
N LEU A 181 -4.26 22.68 12.75
CA LEU A 181 -3.59 21.91 13.81
C LEU A 181 -4.55 21.35 14.86
N ASN A 182 -5.82 21.15 14.51
CA ASN A 182 -6.82 20.54 15.39
C ASN A 182 -6.75 19.01 15.29
N TRP A 183 -5.66 18.45 15.81
CA TRP A 183 -5.34 17.03 15.70
C TRP A 183 -6.37 16.11 16.35
N LEU A 184 -7.04 16.57 17.42
CA LEU A 184 -8.11 15.82 18.05
C LEU A 184 -9.26 15.58 17.07
N SER A 185 -9.70 16.62 16.36
CA SER A 185 -10.75 16.51 15.36
C SER A 185 -10.31 15.72 14.12
N VAL A 186 -9.04 15.81 13.71
CA VAL A 186 -8.47 14.94 12.65
C VAL A 186 -8.62 13.46 13.07
N HIS A 187 -8.20 13.10 14.28
CA HIS A 187 -8.32 11.74 14.78
C HIS A 187 -9.78 11.25 14.90
N GLU A 188 -10.70 12.11 15.36
CA GLU A 188 -12.12 11.78 15.47
C GLU A 188 -12.73 11.49 14.09
N VAL A 189 -12.50 12.36 13.10
CA VAL A 189 -13.01 12.19 11.74
C VAL A 189 -12.45 10.93 11.09
N ALA A 190 -11.16 10.65 11.28
CA ALA A 190 -10.53 9.43 10.77
C ALA A 190 -11.15 8.18 11.41
N SER A 191 -11.39 8.20 12.73
CA SER A 191 -12.07 7.11 13.44
C SER A 191 -13.50 6.89 12.94
N THR A 192 -14.23 7.97 12.66
CA THR A 192 -15.58 7.91 12.07
C THR A 192 -15.54 7.34 10.65
N ALA A 193 -14.57 7.73 9.82
CA ALA A 193 -14.40 7.20 8.48
C ALA A 193 -14.13 5.69 8.50
N VAL A 194 -13.17 5.23 9.31
CA VAL A 194 -12.85 3.80 9.49
C VAL A 194 -14.08 3.02 9.97
N SER A 195 -14.85 3.57 10.92
CA SER A 195 -16.07 2.93 11.42
C SER A 195 -17.18 2.85 10.36
N LEU A 196 -17.36 3.90 9.57
CA LEU A 196 -18.33 3.94 8.46
C LEU A 196 -17.99 2.89 7.40
N MET A 197 -16.70 2.71 7.13
CA MET A 197 -16.20 1.68 6.23
C MET A 197 -16.51 0.28 6.76
N HIS A 198 -16.21 0.00 8.03
CA HIS A 198 -16.50 -1.28 8.67
C HIS A 198 -17.98 -1.69 8.55
N SER A 199 -18.93 -0.76 8.76
CA SER A 199 -20.36 -1.07 8.76
C SER A 199 -20.98 -1.29 7.38
N HIS A 200 -20.32 -0.86 6.30
CA HIS A 200 -20.92 -0.84 4.94
C HIS A 200 -20.17 -1.66 3.88
N ILE A 201 -18.87 -1.93 4.05
CA ILE A 201 -18.04 -2.58 3.00
C ILE A 201 -18.13 -4.10 3.02
N THR A 202 -18.43 -4.72 4.15
CA THR A 202 -18.49 -6.19 4.34
C THR A 202 -19.57 -6.92 3.51
N ARG A 203 -20.40 -6.23 2.71
CA ARG A 203 -21.45 -6.90 1.91
C ARG A 203 -21.69 -6.42 0.48
N ALA A 204 -21.07 -5.33 0.01
CA ALA A 204 -21.66 -4.58 -1.11
C ALA A 204 -20.74 -4.19 -2.29
N LEU A 205 -19.45 -4.53 -2.29
CA LEU A 205 -18.57 -4.05 -3.36
C LEU A 205 -18.38 -5.08 -4.48
N GLU A 206 -18.59 -4.65 -5.73
CA GLU A 206 -18.05 -5.31 -6.92
C GLU A 206 -16.51 -5.28 -6.89
N HIS A 207 -15.85 -6.22 -7.59
CA HIS A 207 -14.41 -6.47 -7.45
C HIS A 207 -13.52 -5.22 -7.65
N SER A 208 -13.86 -4.32 -8.57
CA SER A 208 -13.07 -3.11 -8.86
C SER A 208 -13.20 -1.99 -7.83
N ASP A 209 -14.31 -1.92 -7.09
CA ASP A 209 -14.54 -0.86 -6.09
C ASP A 209 -13.92 -1.19 -4.73
N LYS A 210 -13.60 -2.47 -4.48
CA LYS A 210 -12.95 -2.93 -3.24
C LYS A 210 -11.57 -2.32 -3.05
N GLN A 211 -10.81 -2.15 -4.13
CA GLN A 211 -9.41 -1.77 -4.04
C GLN A 211 -9.23 -0.31 -3.62
N ASN A 212 -9.93 0.62 -4.28
CA ASN A 212 -9.91 2.04 -3.90
C ASN A 212 -10.35 2.24 -2.44
N VAL A 213 -11.29 1.42 -1.99
CA VAL A 213 -11.80 1.44 -0.62
C VAL A 213 -10.76 0.92 0.37
N ILE A 214 -10.03 -0.14 0.06
CA ILE A 214 -8.93 -0.66 0.90
C ILE A 214 -7.85 0.42 1.07
N ASP A 215 -7.50 1.12 0.00
CA ASP A 215 -6.49 2.19 0.04
C ASP A 215 -6.96 3.38 0.87
N GLU A 216 -8.25 3.76 0.76
CA GLU A 216 -8.84 4.78 1.64
C GLU A 216 -8.81 4.34 3.12
N VAL A 217 -9.17 3.09 3.43
CA VAL A 217 -9.14 2.57 4.82
C VAL A 217 -7.75 2.69 5.43
N GLY A 218 -6.72 2.23 4.73
CA GLY A 218 -5.33 2.28 5.19
C GLY A 218 -4.90 3.72 5.48
N SER A 219 -5.15 4.62 4.54
CA SER A 219 -4.77 6.02 4.67
C SER A 219 -5.52 6.73 5.81
N PHE A 220 -6.83 6.50 5.96
CA PHE A 220 -7.59 7.05 7.10
C PHE A 220 -7.05 6.54 8.44
N ALA A 221 -6.70 5.26 8.54
CA ALA A 221 -6.16 4.69 9.77
C ALA A 221 -4.77 5.28 10.11
N SER A 222 -3.89 5.38 9.12
CA SER A 222 -2.53 5.94 9.27
C SER A 222 -2.56 7.42 9.66
N ASP A 223 -3.39 8.22 9.01
CA ASP A 223 -3.61 9.64 9.30
C ASP A 223 -4.21 9.85 10.69
N GLY A 224 -5.23 9.07 11.05
CA GLY A 224 -5.85 9.16 12.37
C GLY A 224 -4.93 8.70 13.49
N ALA A 225 -3.99 7.77 13.22
CA ALA A 225 -2.98 7.32 14.17
C ALA A 225 -1.92 8.40 14.41
N ALA A 226 -1.42 9.04 13.34
CA ALA A 226 -0.52 10.20 13.46
C ALA A 226 -1.20 11.35 14.21
N ALA A 227 -2.44 11.67 13.85
CA ALA A 227 -3.23 12.71 14.52
C ALA A 227 -3.49 12.41 16.01
N ALA A 228 -3.67 11.14 16.38
CA ALA A 228 -3.81 10.76 17.79
C ALA A 228 -2.57 11.15 18.60
N LEU A 229 -1.38 10.83 18.09
CA LEU A 229 -0.10 11.14 18.72
C LEU A 229 0.13 12.65 18.78
N ASN A 230 -0.16 13.38 17.70
CA ASN A 230 -0.07 14.84 17.66
C ASN A 230 -1.04 15.54 18.62
N ALA A 231 -2.18 14.92 18.91
CA ALA A 231 -3.13 15.38 19.93
C ALA A 231 -2.71 15.03 21.37
N GLY A 232 -1.57 14.35 21.57
CA GLY A 232 -1.09 13.91 22.88
C GLY A 232 -1.88 12.73 23.46
N LYS A 233 -2.56 11.94 22.62
CA LYS A 233 -3.18 10.68 23.05
C LYS A 233 -2.12 9.61 23.30
N GLU A 234 -2.53 8.55 24.00
CA GLU A 234 -1.65 7.43 24.28
C GLU A 234 -1.32 6.65 22.99
N PRO A 235 -0.12 6.08 22.86
CA PRO A 235 0.25 5.24 21.71
C PRO A 235 -0.73 4.09 21.43
N TYR A 236 -1.47 3.63 22.44
CA TYR A 236 -2.52 2.62 22.29
C TYR A 236 -3.62 3.09 21.33
N ASP A 237 -4.05 4.35 21.39
CA ASP A 237 -5.11 4.87 20.53
C ASP A 237 -4.69 4.84 19.05
N ALA A 238 -3.41 5.10 18.78
CA ALA A 238 -2.84 5.01 17.43
C ALA A 238 -2.80 3.56 16.93
N VAL A 239 -2.26 2.62 17.73
CA VAL A 239 -2.22 1.20 17.36
C VAL A 239 -3.63 0.64 17.18
N ARG A 240 -4.57 1.00 18.06
CA ARG A 240 -5.97 0.57 17.99
C ARG A 240 -6.61 0.96 16.66
N LEU A 241 -6.37 2.18 16.18
CA LEU A 241 -6.94 2.62 14.91
C LEU A 241 -6.30 1.91 13.71
N LEU A 242 -4.98 1.69 13.72
CA LEU A 242 -4.28 0.92 12.69
C LEU A 242 -4.77 -0.54 12.63
N GLU A 243 -4.94 -1.19 13.78
CA GLU A 243 -5.46 -2.55 13.85
C GLU A 243 -6.94 -2.63 13.42
N LEU A 244 -7.74 -1.57 13.66
CA LEU A 244 -9.12 -1.49 13.18
C LEU A 244 -9.20 -1.38 11.65
N GLY A 245 -8.36 -0.53 11.03
CA GLY A 245 -8.27 -0.42 9.57
C GLY A 245 -7.89 -1.75 8.91
N ARG A 246 -6.81 -2.38 9.40
CA ARG A 246 -6.37 -3.73 9.00
C ARG A 246 -7.42 -4.80 9.26
N GLY A 247 -8.22 -4.60 10.31
CA GLY A 247 -9.43 -5.32 10.67
C GLY A 247 -10.34 -5.56 9.48
N ILE A 248 -10.78 -4.43 8.92
CA ILE A 248 -11.72 -4.34 7.81
C ILE A 248 -11.14 -5.03 6.57
N ILE A 249 -9.89 -4.75 6.24
CA ILE A 249 -9.24 -5.30 5.04
C ILE A 249 -9.14 -6.82 5.13
N THR A 250 -8.76 -7.35 6.30
CA THR A 250 -8.73 -8.80 6.53
C THR A 250 -10.13 -9.43 6.48
N SER A 251 -11.15 -8.78 7.07
CA SER A 251 -12.53 -9.28 7.03
C SER A 251 -13.08 -9.37 5.60
N SER A 252 -12.82 -8.35 4.77
CA SER A 252 -13.26 -8.32 3.37
C SER A 252 -12.62 -9.42 2.51
N LEU A 253 -11.41 -9.86 2.86
CA LEU A 253 -10.76 -11.02 2.23
C LEU A 253 -11.35 -12.34 2.71
N ASN A 254 -11.66 -12.45 4.01
CA ASN A 254 -12.20 -13.65 4.63
C ASN A 254 -13.68 -13.92 4.30
N ASP A 255 -14.45 -12.94 3.84
CA ASP A 255 -15.81 -13.15 3.32
C ASP A 255 -15.86 -14.13 2.12
N ILE A 256 -14.70 -14.43 1.52
CA ILE A 256 -14.54 -15.46 0.48
C ILE A 256 -14.54 -16.88 1.08
N GLN A 257 -14.19 -17.03 2.36
CA GLN A 257 -14.30 -18.28 3.11
C GLN A 257 -15.71 -18.39 3.73
N ALA A 258 -16.59 -19.12 3.04
CA ALA A 258 -17.96 -19.36 3.47
C ALA A 258 -18.11 -20.19 4.78
N ASP A 259 -17.00 -20.65 5.39
CA ASP A 259 -17.00 -21.72 6.39
C ASP A 259 -16.29 -21.36 7.72
N GLN A 260 -16.15 -20.07 8.05
CA GLN A 260 -15.72 -19.63 9.38
C GLN A 260 -16.91 -19.45 10.31
N SER A 261 -16.78 -19.89 11.57
CA SER A 261 -17.85 -19.78 12.56
C SER A 261 -18.15 -18.31 12.91
N GLU A 262 -19.39 -17.99 13.25
CA GLU A 262 -19.83 -16.64 13.64
C GLU A 262 -19.02 -16.08 14.83
N VAL A 263 -18.59 -16.96 15.74
CA VAL A 263 -17.74 -16.63 16.89
C VAL A 263 -16.30 -16.29 16.49
N GLU A 264 -15.74 -16.97 15.48
CA GLU A 264 -14.41 -16.62 14.95
C GLU A 264 -14.45 -15.28 14.21
N ARG A 265 -15.54 -14.98 13.50
CA ARG A 265 -15.73 -13.69 12.83
C ARG A 265 -15.83 -12.54 13.85
N GLU A 266 -16.67 -12.67 14.88
CA GLU A 266 -16.80 -11.65 15.92
C GLU A 266 -15.49 -11.40 16.69
N ARG A 267 -14.68 -12.45 16.92
CA ARG A 267 -13.35 -12.31 17.54
C ARG A 267 -12.32 -11.70 16.60
N LEU A 268 -12.45 -11.91 15.30
CA LEU A 268 -11.59 -11.29 14.29
C LEU A 268 -11.89 -9.80 14.13
N ASP A 269 -13.14 -9.39 14.36
CA ASP A 269 -13.60 -8.00 14.28
C ASP A 269 -13.29 -7.17 15.54
N ALA A 270 -13.00 -7.80 16.68
CA ALA A 270 -12.66 -7.11 17.92
C ALA A 270 -11.20 -6.58 17.89
N THR A 271 -11.02 -5.29 18.20
CA THR A 271 -9.67 -4.70 18.30
C THR A 271 -8.93 -5.21 19.55
N PRO A 272 -7.64 -5.60 19.45
CA PRO A 272 -6.89 -6.06 20.61
C PRO A 272 -6.81 -5.01 21.73
N THR A 273 -6.97 -5.46 22.96
CA THR A 273 -6.71 -4.66 24.16
C THR A 273 -5.23 -4.34 24.30
N GLU A 274 -4.87 -3.30 25.07
CA GLU A 274 -3.47 -2.95 25.28
C GLU A 274 -2.65 -4.10 25.90
N ASP A 275 -3.26 -4.87 26.80
CA ASP A 275 -2.62 -6.05 27.42
C ASP A 275 -2.40 -7.17 26.40
N GLU A 276 -3.34 -7.39 25.48
CA GLU A 276 -3.16 -8.34 24.38
C GLU A 276 -2.03 -7.90 23.44
N LEU A 277 -1.93 -6.60 23.11
CA LEU A 277 -0.81 -6.06 22.33
C LEU A 277 0.53 -6.32 23.03
N LYS A 278 0.64 -5.99 24.32
CA LYS A 278 1.85 -6.25 25.12
C LYS A 278 2.17 -7.74 25.20
N SER A 279 1.15 -8.61 25.31
CA SER A 279 1.33 -10.06 25.29
C SER A 279 1.87 -10.57 23.95
N ALA A 280 1.52 -9.90 22.84
CA ALA A 280 2.07 -10.19 21.52
C ALA A 280 3.58 -9.88 21.44
N ALA A 281 4.14 -9.06 22.32
CA ALA A 281 5.59 -8.81 22.37
C ALA A 281 6.38 -9.82 23.22
N VAL A 282 5.77 -10.94 23.67
CA VAL A 282 6.44 -11.91 24.57
C VAL A 282 7.69 -12.56 23.97
N ARG A 283 7.75 -12.72 22.64
CA ARG A 283 8.90 -13.32 21.92
C ARG A 283 9.91 -12.28 21.41
N GLY A 284 9.67 -11.00 21.69
CA GLY A 284 10.47 -9.87 21.22
C GLY A 284 9.59 -8.68 20.83
N PRO A 285 10.18 -7.48 20.73
CA PRO A 285 9.45 -6.26 20.42
C PRO A 285 8.79 -6.30 19.03
N ILE A 286 7.64 -5.64 18.93
CA ILE A 286 6.94 -5.40 17.67
C ILE A 286 7.03 -3.91 17.37
N VAL A 287 7.41 -3.56 16.14
CA VAL A 287 7.54 -2.19 15.67
C VAL A 287 6.58 -1.98 14.52
N ILE A 288 5.55 -1.18 14.74
CA ILE A 288 4.66 -0.72 13.67
C ILE A 288 5.20 0.60 13.13
N LEU A 289 5.49 0.65 11.83
CA LEU A 289 5.96 1.86 11.16
C LEU A 289 4.77 2.51 10.48
N ASN A 290 4.29 3.62 11.04
CA ASN A 290 3.20 4.42 10.52
C ASN A 290 3.73 5.53 9.61
N VAL A 291 3.30 5.55 8.35
CA VAL A 291 3.56 6.62 7.38
C VAL A 291 2.25 7.36 7.15
N SER A 292 2.28 8.68 7.33
CA SER A 292 1.14 9.56 7.12
C SER A 292 1.64 10.88 6.54
N ASP A 293 0.77 11.58 5.81
CA ASP A 293 1.02 12.94 5.33
C ASP A 293 1.21 13.93 6.49
N TYR A 294 0.72 13.59 7.68
CA TYR A 294 0.88 14.41 8.88
C TYR A 294 2.21 14.17 9.55
N ASP A 295 2.46 13.03 10.18
CA ASP A 295 3.75 12.71 10.80
C ASP A 295 3.99 11.20 10.86
N CYS A 296 5.26 10.81 10.65
CA CYS A 296 5.67 9.42 10.60
C CYS A 296 6.20 8.94 11.97
N HIS A 297 5.81 7.73 12.37
CA HIS A 297 6.10 7.22 13.70
C HIS A 297 6.45 5.73 13.70
N ALA A 298 7.33 5.32 14.60
CA ALA A 298 7.48 3.94 15.04
C ALA A 298 6.72 3.72 16.37
N LEU A 299 5.65 2.93 16.33
CA LEU A 299 4.93 2.46 17.52
C LEU A 299 5.57 1.16 18.00
N ILE A 300 6.23 1.21 19.14
CA ILE A 300 7.06 0.15 19.69
C ILE A 300 6.31 -0.55 20.83
N VAL A 301 5.96 -1.81 20.62
CA VAL A 301 5.27 -2.67 21.58
C VAL A 301 6.28 -3.61 22.22
N GLU A 302 6.39 -3.53 23.54
CA GLU A 302 7.19 -4.43 24.37
C GLU A 302 6.30 -5.09 25.43
N LYS A 303 6.77 -6.18 26.04
CA LYS A 303 6.01 -6.94 27.04
C LYS A 303 5.46 -6.09 28.21
N GLY A 304 6.15 -5.01 28.57
CA GLY A 304 5.77 -4.16 29.70
C GLY A 304 5.29 -2.75 29.33
N GLN A 305 5.42 -2.33 28.08
CA GLN A 305 5.18 -0.94 27.69
C GLN A 305 4.87 -0.80 26.20
N LEU A 306 4.18 0.29 25.88
CA LEU A 306 3.93 0.74 24.52
C LEU A 306 4.42 2.19 24.43
N ARG A 307 5.26 2.50 23.44
CA ARG A 307 5.78 3.87 23.23
C ARG A 307 5.77 4.24 21.76
N ALA A 308 5.65 5.53 21.47
CA ALA A 308 5.80 6.08 20.12
C ALA A 308 7.17 6.77 19.98
N LEU A 309 7.79 6.60 18.81
CA LEU A 309 9.02 7.28 18.40
C LEU A 309 8.73 8.03 17.10
N GLU A 310 8.93 9.34 17.09
CA GLU A 310 8.80 10.16 15.88
C GLU A 310 9.96 9.89 14.91
N LEU A 311 9.65 9.82 13.62
CA LEU A 311 10.62 9.57 12.53
C LEU A 311 10.62 10.76 11.54
N PRO A 312 11.18 11.93 11.90
CA PRO A 312 11.04 13.15 11.10
C PRO A 312 11.76 13.11 9.74
N ARG A 313 12.86 12.36 9.65
CA ARG A 313 13.58 12.16 8.37
C ARG A 313 12.75 11.40 7.35
N LEU A 314 11.91 10.48 7.80
CA LEU A 314 11.07 9.67 6.93
C LEU A 314 10.09 10.55 6.15
N LYS A 315 9.50 11.57 6.79
CA LYS A 315 8.62 12.54 6.13
C LYS A 315 9.36 13.50 5.20
N THR A 316 10.58 13.90 5.58
CA THR A 316 11.33 14.95 4.86
C THR A 316 12.03 14.41 3.62
N GLU A 317 12.41 13.12 3.64
CA GLU A 317 13.27 12.50 2.62
C GLU A 317 12.53 11.44 1.80
N SER A 318 11.27 11.11 2.10
CA SER A 318 10.49 10.09 1.38
C SER A 318 10.28 10.40 -0.10
N GLU A 319 10.17 11.68 -0.47
CA GLU A 319 10.02 12.11 -1.87
C GLU A 319 11.34 12.03 -2.66
N ALA A 320 12.48 11.94 -1.97
CA ALA A 320 13.81 11.97 -2.59
C ALA A 320 14.32 10.59 -3.01
N ILE A 321 13.63 9.52 -2.61
CA ILE A 321 14.08 8.14 -2.83
C ILE A 321 13.05 7.45 -3.69
N ASP A 322 13.46 7.15 -4.91
CA ASP A 322 12.68 6.32 -5.79
C ASP A 322 12.81 4.85 -5.30
N PRO A 323 11.69 4.22 -4.86
CA PRO A 323 11.69 2.84 -4.35
C PRO A 323 12.13 1.80 -5.39
N GLU A 324 12.22 2.18 -6.68
CA GLU A 324 12.78 1.33 -7.73
C GLU A 324 14.30 1.16 -7.61
N PHE A 325 15.01 2.07 -6.92
CA PHE A 325 16.44 1.94 -6.66
C PHE A 325 16.71 0.92 -5.54
N ARG A 326 17.38 -0.17 -5.91
CA ARG A 326 17.69 -1.30 -5.03
C ARG A 326 19.20 -1.40 -4.84
N ASP A 327 19.76 -0.35 -4.28
CA ASP A 327 21.19 -0.17 -4.08
C ASP A 327 21.53 0.00 -2.58
N THR A 328 22.80 0.24 -2.30
CA THR A 328 23.27 0.47 -0.94
C THR A 328 22.85 1.82 -0.38
N GLU A 329 22.57 2.83 -1.21
CA GLU A 329 22.11 4.14 -0.75
C GLU A 329 20.72 4.04 -0.11
N LEU A 330 19.81 3.26 -0.70
CA LEU A 330 18.51 2.95 -0.09
C LEU A 330 18.69 2.27 1.28
N LEU A 331 19.61 1.30 1.39
CA LEU A 331 19.83 0.58 2.65
C LEU A 331 20.42 1.46 3.74
N GLU A 332 21.30 2.40 3.37
CA GLU A 332 21.87 3.40 4.27
C GLU A 332 20.80 4.41 4.71
N TRP A 333 19.93 4.85 3.80
CA TRP A 333 18.82 5.71 4.18
C TRP A 333 17.84 5.02 5.14
N LEU A 334 17.46 3.77 4.85
CA LEU A 334 16.60 2.98 5.75
C LEU A 334 17.24 2.83 7.13
N TRP A 335 18.56 2.72 7.17
CA TRP A 335 19.32 2.66 8.41
C TRP A 335 19.21 3.96 9.21
N ASP A 336 19.59 5.07 8.59
CA ASP A 336 19.64 6.40 9.20
C ASP A 336 18.26 6.92 9.62
N THR A 337 17.24 6.59 8.83
CA THR A 337 15.90 7.16 8.95
C THR A 337 14.96 6.33 9.82
N ILE A 338 15.13 5.01 9.84
CA ILE A 338 14.21 4.09 10.52
C ILE A 338 14.95 3.17 11.49
N ALA A 339 15.88 2.36 10.99
CA ALA A 339 16.36 1.22 11.76
C ALA A 339 17.26 1.62 12.94
N GLU A 340 18.21 2.55 12.75
CA GLU A 340 19.10 3.01 13.81
C GLU A 340 18.33 3.66 14.97
N PRO A 341 17.44 4.67 14.74
CA PRO A 341 16.63 5.25 15.82
C PRO A 341 15.79 4.22 16.60
N VAL A 342 15.16 3.27 15.88
CA VAL A 342 14.33 2.24 16.50
C VAL A 342 15.17 1.27 17.33
N LEU A 343 16.28 0.76 16.76
CA LEU A 343 17.14 -0.19 17.45
C LEU A 343 17.85 0.42 18.65
N ASP A 344 18.21 1.70 18.59
CA ASP A 344 18.81 2.43 19.71
C ASP A 344 17.83 2.55 20.88
N VAL A 345 16.56 2.89 20.60
CA VAL A 345 15.49 2.94 21.60
C VAL A 345 15.13 1.56 22.16
N LEU A 346 15.34 0.49 21.40
CA LEU A 346 15.22 -0.90 21.87
C LEU A 346 16.48 -1.40 22.62
N GLY A 347 17.57 -0.62 22.61
CA GLY A 347 18.85 -0.99 23.22
C GLY A 347 19.71 -1.96 22.40
N PHE A 348 19.32 -2.26 21.16
CA PHE A 348 20.05 -3.13 20.24
C PHE A 348 21.12 -2.35 19.46
N THR A 349 22.05 -1.73 20.19
CA THR A 349 23.05 -0.80 19.63
C THR A 349 24.30 -1.48 19.07
N LYS A 350 24.51 -2.77 19.35
CA LYS A 350 25.72 -3.54 18.99
C LYS A 350 25.38 -4.99 18.71
N PRO A 351 26.26 -5.74 18.00
CA PRO A 351 26.06 -7.16 17.79
C PRO A 351 25.90 -7.94 19.11
N PRO A 352 24.93 -8.87 19.20
CA PRO A 352 24.67 -9.63 20.41
C PRO A 352 25.83 -10.58 20.73
N ARG A 353 26.09 -10.79 22.03
CA ARG A 353 27.13 -11.72 22.51
C ARG A 353 26.62 -13.15 22.75
N GLY A 354 25.31 -13.36 22.70
CA GLY A 354 24.64 -14.63 22.99
C GLY A 354 23.51 -14.88 22.01
N ASP A 355 22.33 -15.24 22.53
CA ASP A 355 21.14 -15.41 21.70
C ASP A 355 20.78 -14.11 20.97
N TRP A 356 20.32 -14.26 19.73
CA TRP A 356 19.97 -13.13 18.90
C TRP A 356 18.59 -12.60 19.28
N PRO A 357 18.45 -11.31 19.60
CA PRO A 357 17.13 -10.72 19.81
C PRO A 357 16.36 -10.71 18.49
N ARG A 358 15.03 -10.87 18.59
CA ARG A 358 14.12 -10.87 17.44
C ARG A 358 13.21 -9.65 17.46
N VAL A 359 13.01 -9.02 16.31
CA VAL A 359 12.13 -7.86 16.10
C VAL A 359 11.11 -8.19 15.02
N TRP A 360 9.83 -7.87 15.26
CA TRP A 360 8.78 -7.91 14.24
C TRP A 360 8.52 -6.53 13.68
N TRP A 361 8.60 -6.39 12.36
CA TRP A 361 8.32 -5.16 11.63
C TRP A 361 6.91 -5.23 11.01
N ILE A 362 6.09 -4.23 11.28
CA ILE A 362 4.76 -4.05 10.68
C ILE A 362 4.75 -2.71 9.94
N PRO A 363 5.24 -2.67 8.69
CA PRO A 363 5.22 -1.45 7.89
C PRO A 363 3.80 -1.09 7.39
N THR A 364 3.57 0.19 7.15
CA THR A 364 2.40 0.76 6.46
C THR A 364 2.86 1.41 5.15
N GLY A 365 1.93 1.65 4.23
CA GLY A 365 2.20 2.46 3.06
C GLY A 365 3.31 1.92 2.16
N PRO A 366 4.07 2.83 1.52
CA PRO A 366 5.22 2.50 0.69
C PRO A 366 6.31 1.66 1.39
N LEU A 367 6.43 1.72 2.72
CA LEU A 367 7.46 0.97 3.47
C LEU A 367 7.26 -0.54 3.42
N THR A 368 6.07 -1.01 3.06
CA THR A 368 5.76 -2.45 2.94
C THR A 368 6.62 -3.16 1.89
N LYS A 369 7.20 -2.41 0.95
CA LYS A 369 8.07 -2.91 -0.12
C LYS A 369 9.56 -2.83 0.21
N LEU A 370 9.94 -2.20 1.32
CA LEU A 370 11.33 -1.88 1.61
C LEU A 370 11.98 -2.93 2.52
N PRO A 371 13.25 -3.29 2.28
CA PRO A 371 13.94 -4.36 2.99
C PRO A 371 14.51 -3.86 4.33
N ILE A 372 13.66 -3.48 5.30
CA ILE A 372 14.10 -2.94 6.60
C ILE A 372 15.11 -3.86 7.31
N HIS A 373 14.94 -5.17 7.16
CA HIS A 373 15.82 -6.21 7.70
C HIS A 373 17.28 -6.14 7.16
N ALA A 374 17.46 -5.52 6.00
CA ALA A 374 18.72 -5.30 5.31
C ALA A 374 19.19 -3.84 5.41
N ALA A 375 18.53 -2.99 6.20
CA ALA A 375 19.00 -1.64 6.42
C ALA A 375 20.39 -1.66 7.09
N GLY A 376 21.33 -0.88 6.57
CA GLY A 376 22.65 -0.77 7.15
C GLY A 376 23.67 -0.03 6.29
N ARG A 377 24.79 0.32 6.91
CA ARG A 377 25.98 0.89 6.25
C ARG A 377 26.97 -0.23 5.94
N TYR A 378 27.16 -0.55 4.66
CA TYR A 378 27.92 -1.74 4.22
C TYR A 378 29.41 -1.48 3.93
N ALA A 379 29.99 -0.47 4.58
CA ALA A 379 31.43 -0.20 4.53
C ALA A 379 32.24 -1.32 5.20
N HIS A 380 33.51 -1.46 4.80
CA HIS A 380 34.40 -2.50 5.35
C HIS A 380 34.52 -2.41 6.88
N GLY A 381 34.18 -3.49 7.58
CA GLY A 381 34.25 -3.59 9.04
C GLY A 381 33.08 -2.96 9.80
N SER A 382 32.09 -2.39 9.11
CA SER A 382 30.86 -1.89 9.73
C SER A 382 30.02 -3.04 10.29
N SER A 383 29.47 -2.83 11.48
CA SER A 383 28.40 -3.64 12.06
C SER A 383 27.10 -2.84 12.26
N ASP A 384 27.02 -1.67 11.63
CA ASP A 384 25.85 -0.79 11.67
C ASP A 384 24.84 -1.25 10.64
N THR A 385 24.31 -2.45 10.89
CA THR A 385 23.28 -3.07 10.08
C THR A 385 22.26 -3.75 10.98
N VAL A 386 21.00 -3.80 10.54
CA VAL A 386 19.94 -4.55 11.23
C VAL A 386 20.34 -6.02 11.34
N LEU A 387 20.93 -6.54 10.26
CA LEU A 387 21.35 -7.92 10.13
C LEU A 387 22.48 -8.33 11.11
N ASP A 388 23.25 -7.37 11.66
CA ASP A 388 24.23 -7.65 12.71
C ASP A 388 23.72 -7.37 14.12
N ARG A 389 22.48 -6.89 14.29
CA ARG A 389 21.91 -6.52 15.59
C ARG A 389 20.72 -7.39 16.00
N VAL A 390 19.83 -7.75 15.07
CA VAL A 390 18.58 -8.47 15.37
C VAL A 390 18.20 -9.47 14.27
N ILE A 391 17.47 -10.52 14.64
CA ILE A 391 16.70 -11.34 13.69
C ILE A 391 15.42 -10.58 13.35
N SER A 392 15.18 -10.31 12.07
CA SER A 392 13.97 -9.62 11.62
C SER A 392 12.90 -10.60 11.18
N SER A 393 11.65 -10.30 11.51
CA SER A 393 10.46 -10.93 10.95
C SER A 393 9.43 -9.87 10.63
N TYR A 394 8.49 -10.16 9.75
CA TYR A 394 7.43 -9.25 9.35
C TYR A 394 6.07 -9.83 9.74
N SER A 395 5.09 -8.94 9.87
CA SER A 395 3.69 -9.33 9.98
C SER A 395 2.80 -8.24 9.38
N SER A 396 1.60 -8.63 8.98
CA SER A 396 0.58 -7.68 8.50
C SER A 396 -0.09 -6.92 9.63
N SER A 397 -0.20 -7.50 10.82
CA SER A 397 -0.82 -6.88 12.00
C SER A 397 -0.43 -7.59 13.29
N ILE A 398 -0.62 -6.94 14.44
CA ILE A 398 -0.43 -7.59 15.75
C ILE A 398 -1.49 -8.67 15.93
N ARG A 399 -2.71 -8.44 15.47
CA ARG A 399 -3.78 -9.45 15.46
C ARG A 399 -3.38 -10.72 14.69
N ALA A 400 -2.72 -10.60 13.54
CA ALA A 400 -2.23 -11.76 12.80
C ALA A 400 -1.19 -12.57 13.60
N LEU A 401 -0.31 -11.90 14.34
CA LEU A 401 0.63 -12.57 15.25
C LEU A 401 -0.08 -13.29 16.40
N LEU A 402 -1.06 -12.63 17.05
CA LEU A 402 -1.84 -13.21 18.13
C LEU A 402 -2.61 -14.44 17.66
N HIS A 403 -3.30 -14.34 16.53
CA HIS A 403 -4.08 -15.44 15.94
C HIS A 403 -3.20 -16.64 15.62
N ASN A 404 -2.06 -16.44 14.97
CA ASN A 404 -1.14 -17.53 14.63
C ASN A 404 -0.54 -18.21 15.86
N ARG A 405 -0.27 -17.45 16.94
CA ARG A 405 0.24 -18.02 18.19
C ARG A 405 -0.81 -18.82 18.96
N GLN A 406 -2.08 -18.39 18.94
CA GLN A 406 -3.18 -19.14 19.56
C GLN A 406 -3.42 -20.47 18.84
N ASN A 407 -3.46 -20.45 17.50
CA ASN A 407 -3.65 -21.65 16.66
C ASN A 407 -2.60 -22.74 16.92
N ARG A 408 -1.37 -22.36 17.30
CA ARG A 408 -0.29 -23.31 17.64
C ARG A 408 -0.64 -24.19 18.84
N LEU A 409 -1.38 -23.66 19.82
CA LEU A 409 -1.77 -24.41 21.01
C LEU A 409 -2.76 -25.55 20.68
N GLU A 410 -3.53 -25.40 19.60
CA GLU A 410 -4.56 -26.34 19.18
C GLU A 410 -4.03 -27.43 18.22
N ALA A 411 -2.99 -27.15 17.44
CA ALA A 411 -2.46 -28.05 16.39
C ALA A 411 -1.57 -29.22 16.88
N ASN A 412 -1.40 -29.40 18.21
CA ASN A 412 -0.51 -30.39 18.82
C ASN A 412 -1.10 -31.81 18.95
N THR A 413 -2.20 -32.12 18.28
CA THR A 413 -2.84 -33.45 18.32
C THR A 413 -2.78 -34.18 16.98
N LEU A 414 -2.10 -35.34 16.98
CA LEU A 414 -2.05 -36.46 16.02
C LEU A 414 -0.79 -36.61 15.12
N HIS A 415 -0.34 -37.88 15.05
CA HIS A 415 0.86 -38.40 14.38
C HIS A 415 0.53 -38.96 12.97
N GLU A 416 0.32 -38.10 11.98
CA GLU A 416 0.40 -38.50 10.56
C GLU A 416 1.77 -38.13 9.97
N SER A 417 2.17 -38.84 8.90
CA SER A 417 3.37 -38.55 8.12
C SER A 417 3.32 -37.13 7.56
N GLU A 418 4.24 -36.27 8.02
CA GLU A 418 4.31 -34.86 7.62
C GLU A 418 4.89 -34.72 6.20
N LYS A 419 4.14 -34.11 5.28
CA LYS A 419 4.53 -33.98 3.87
C LYS A 419 5.37 -32.72 3.62
N MET A 420 6.41 -32.85 2.79
CA MET A 420 7.12 -31.75 2.15
C MET A 420 6.78 -31.75 0.67
N VAL A 421 5.99 -30.76 0.22
CA VAL A 421 5.59 -30.60 -1.18
C VAL A 421 6.61 -29.69 -1.86
N LEU A 422 7.28 -30.20 -2.89
CA LEU A 422 8.32 -29.49 -3.64
C LEU A 422 7.89 -29.31 -5.09
N VAL A 423 7.82 -28.06 -5.55
CA VAL A 423 7.45 -27.71 -6.93
C VAL A 423 8.54 -26.85 -7.55
N GLY A 424 9.12 -27.32 -8.66
CA GLY A 424 10.15 -26.60 -9.41
C GLY A 424 9.70 -26.35 -10.84
N MET A 425 9.83 -25.10 -11.29
CA MET A 425 9.39 -24.62 -12.60
C MET A 425 10.58 -24.12 -13.42
N GLU A 426 11.38 -25.03 -13.96
CA GLU A 426 12.51 -24.67 -14.84
C GLU A 426 12.04 -23.99 -16.13
N LYS A 427 10.99 -24.55 -16.75
CA LYS A 427 10.34 -24.00 -17.94
C LYS A 427 8.92 -23.60 -17.59
N THR A 428 8.64 -22.31 -17.65
CA THR A 428 7.30 -21.76 -17.47
C THR A 428 6.83 -21.15 -18.79
N PRO A 429 5.63 -21.49 -19.30
CA PRO A 429 5.11 -20.94 -20.54
C PRO A 429 5.14 -19.41 -20.55
N GLY A 430 5.71 -18.82 -21.61
CA GLY A 430 5.78 -17.36 -21.78
C GLY A 430 6.79 -16.62 -20.89
N GLN A 431 7.60 -17.33 -20.09
CA GLN A 431 8.58 -16.73 -19.17
C GLN A 431 10.03 -17.16 -19.49
N SER A 432 10.98 -16.48 -18.86
CA SER A 432 12.41 -16.86 -18.94
C SER A 432 12.70 -18.18 -18.21
N ASN A 433 13.66 -18.95 -18.73
CA ASN A 433 14.06 -20.23 -18.12
C ASN A 433 14.78 -20.02 -16.77
N LEU A 434 14.45 -20.83 -15.77
CA LEU A 434 15.09 -20.87 -14.45
C LEU A 434 15.89 -22.18 -14.34
N GLN A 435 17.14 -22.16 -14.82
CA GLN A 435 18.00 -23.34 -14.95
C GLN A 435 18.29 -24.04 -13.61
N PHE A 436 18.22 -23.32 -12.50
CA PHE A 436 18.56 -23.80 -11.18
C PHE A 436 17.34 -24.24 -10.35
N ALA A 437 16.10 -23.98 -10.82
CA ALA A 437 14.89 -24.40 -10.11
C ALA A 437 14.84 -25.94 -9.91
N SER A 438 15.24 -26.71 -10.92
CA SER A 438 15.33 -28.18 -10.82
C SER A 438 16.41 -28.64 -9.82
N GLU A 439 17.54 -27.95 -9.78
CA GLU A 439 18.63 -28.21 -8.82
C GLU A 439 18.19 -27.92 -7.39
N GLU A 440 17.49 -26.81 -7.18
CA GLU A 440 16.93 -26.41 -5.88
C GLU A 440 16.03 -27.52 -5.31
N ILE A 441 15.06 -28.01 -6.10
CA ILE A 441 14.14 -29.07 -5.67
C ILE A 441 14.87 -30.40 -5.39
N GLU A 442 15.96 -30.68 -6.11
CA GLU A 442 16.74 -31.89 -5.88
C GLU A 442 17.50 -31.85 -4.56
N GLU A 443 18.20 -30.75 -4.27
CA GLU A 443 18.91 -30.56 -3.00
C GLU A 443 17.96 -30.52 -1.80
N LEU A 444 16.82 -29.83 -1.93
CA LEU A 444 15.82 -29.77 -0.87
C LEU A 444 15.14 -31.13 -0.63
N GLY A 445 14.99 -31.97 -1.66
CA GLY A 445 14.48 -33.33 -1.48
C GLY A 445 15.40 -34.19 -0.61
N LYS A 446 16.72 -34.03 -0.73
CA LYS A 446 17.69 -34.72 0.13
C LYS A 446 17.56 -34.26 1.59
N LEU A 447 17.43 -32.95 1.80
CA LEU A 447 17.22 -32.36 3.13
C LEU A 447 15.87 -32.80 3.74
N GLY A 448 14.79 -32.80 2.96
CA GLY A 448 13.46 -33.28 3.38
C GLY A 448 13.49 -34.71 3.94
N ASN A 449 14.11 -35.63 3.20
CA ASN A 449 14.26 -37.02 3.64
C ASN A 449 15.06 -37.14 4.94
N SER A 450 16.12 -36.34 5.09
CA SER A 450 16.95 -36.33 6.30
C SER A 450 16.22 -35.77 7.53
N MET A 451 15.20 -34.91 7.32
CA MET A 451 14.30 -34.40 8.36
C MET A 451 13.12 -35.34 8.65
N GLN A 452 13.09 -36.54 8.05
CA GLN A 452 12.00 -37.53 8.18
C GLN A 452 10.65 -37.03 7.63
N LEU A 453 10.68 -36.12 6.65
CA LEU A 453 9.49 -35.65 5.95
C LEU A 453 9.23 -36.53 4.72
N GLN A 454 7.96 -36.76 4.42
CA GLN A 454 7.56 -37.41 3.17
C GLN A 454 7.66 -36.40 2.03
N VAL A 455 8.71 -36.52 1.21
CA VAL A 455 8.92 -35.63 0.05
C VAL A 455 7.97 -36.01 -1.08
N ILE A 456 7.12 -35.07 -1.49
CA ILE A 456 6.17 -35.19 -2.60
C ILE A 456 6.55 -34.19 -3.67
N ARG A 457 6.69 -34.66 -4.91
CA ARG A 457 6.96 -33.84 -6.10
C ARG A 457 5.79 -33.98 -7.07
N PRO A 458 4.71 -33.18 -6.91
CA PRO A 458 3.59 -33.24 -7.83
C PRO A 458 4.02 -32.77 -9.23
N GLN A 459 3.24 -33.13 -10.25
CA GLN A 459 3.37 -32.46 -11.54
C GLN A 459 3.02 -30.98 -11.37
N PRO A 460 3.61 -30.07 -12.17
CA PRO A 460 3.38 -28.63 -12.08
C PRO A 460 2.02 -28.22 -12.65
N TYR A 461 0.97 -28.97 -12.32
CA TYR A 461 -0.41 -28.71 -12.70
C TYR A 461 -1.20 -28.29 -11.47
N ARG A 462 -2.08 -27.30 -11.62
CA ARG A 462 -2.82 -26.72 -10.48
C ARG A 462 -3.54 -27.76 -9.65
N LYS A 463 -4.24 -28.70 -10.29
CA LYS A 463 -4.99 -29.76 -9.61
C LYS A 463 -4.09 -30.69 -8.78
N ASP A 464 -2.93 -31.06 -9.30
CA ASP A 464 -2.00 -31.97 -8.63
C ASP A 464 -1.35 -31.30 -7.42
N ILE A 465 -1.02 -30.01 -7.54
CA ILE A 465 -0.48 -29.22 -6.44
C ILE A 465 -1.53 -29.04 -5.34
N LEU A 466 -2.76 -28.61 -5.67
CA LEU A 466 -3.84 -28.46 -4.70
C LEU A 466 -4.12 -29.76 -3.94
N SER A 467 -4.09 -30.90 -4.63
CA SER A 467 -4.22 -32.23 -4.02
C SER A 467 -3.06 -32.55 -3.06
N ALA A 468 -1.82 -32.22 -3.46
CA ALA A 468 -0.63 -32.43 -2.64
C ALA A 468 -0.58 -31.51 -1.40
N LEU A 469 -1.15 -30.31 -1.47
CA LEU A 469 -1.21 -29.34 -0.37
C LEU A 469 -2.07 -29.82 0.82
N ASN A 470 -2.96 -30.78 0.61
CA ASN A 470 -3.75 -31.36 1.70
C ASN A 470 -2.86 -32.14 2.70
N ASN A 471 -2.94 -31.77 3.98
CA ASN A 471 -2.03 -32.23 5.06
C ASN A 471 -0.54 -31.92 4.79
N CYS A 472 -0.25 -30.86 4.04
CA CYS A 472 1.11 -30.39 3.82
C CYS A 472 1.70 -29.79 5.11
N LYS A 473 2.97 -30.11 5.42
CA LYS A 473 3.72 -29.45 6.49
C LYS A 473 4.58 -28.33 5.93
N ILE A 474 5.30 -28.61 4.84
CA ILE A 474 6.18 -27.66 4.18
C ILE A 474 5.84 -27.62 2.69
N PHE A 475 5.52 -26.44 2.19
CA PHE A 475 5.37 -26.18 0.76
C PHE A 475 6.55 -25.35 0.27
N HIS A 476 7.29 -25.85 -0.71
CA HIS A 476 8.37 -25.12 -1.35
C HIS A 476 8.07 -24.98 -2.84
N PHE A 477 8.13 -23.74 -3.33
CA PHE A 477 7.95 -23.43 -4.74
C PHE A 477 9.15 -22.65 -5.28
N ALA A 478 9.77 -23.16 -6.33
CA ALA A 478 10.83 -22.50 -7.08
C ALA A 478 10.34 -22.23 -8.51
N GLY A 479 10.09 -20.97 -8.85
CA GLY A 479 9.46 -20.62 -10.12
C GLY A 479 9.12 -19.14 -10.28
N HIS A 480 8.28 -18.82 -11.27
CA HIS A 480 7.80 -17.45 -11.45
C HIS A 480 6.53 -17.20 -10.65
N GLY A 481 6.49 -16.03 -10.00
CA GLY A 481 5.28 -15.48 -9.40
C GLY A 481 4.77 -14.32 -10.26
N GLN A 482 3.46 -14.14 -10.27
CA GLN A 482 2.79 -12.99 -10.86
C GLN A 482 1.91 -12.35 -9.80
N THR A 483 1.87 -11.03 -9.78
CA THR A 483 0.95 -10.27 -8.95
C THR A 483 0.06 -9.45 -9.86
N ASP A 484 -1.22 -9.47 -9.51
CA ASP A 484 -2.23 -8.64 -10.15
C ASP A 484 -2.42 -7.38 -9.29
N GLU A 485 -2.19 -6.22 -9.89
CA GLU A 485 -2.29 -4.92 -9.22
C GLU A 485 -3.75 -4.51 -8.98
N SER A 486 -4.70 -5.09 -9.72
CA SER A 486 -6.11 -4.71 -9.69
C SER A 486 -6.96 -5.62 -8.81
N ASP A 487 -6.70 -6.92 -8.80
CA ASP A 487 -7.31 -7.88 -7.88
C ASP A 487 -6.23 -8.76 -7.26
N PRO A 488 -5.80 -8.48 -6.02
CA PRO A 488 -4.74 -9.26 -5.38
C PRO A 488 -5.05 -10.76 -5.25
N LEU A 489 -6.33 -11.17 -5.32
CA LEU A 489 -6.72 -12.58 -5.31
C LEU A 489 -6.37 -13.33 -6.61
N GLU A 490 -6.12 -12.60 -7.69
CA GLU A 490 -5.67 -13.13 -8.97
C GLU A 490 -4.14 -13.18 -9.08
N SER A 491 -3.41 -12.68 -8.07
CA SER A 491 -1.99 -12.98 -7.91
C SER A 491 -1.78 -14.50 -7.83
N ALA A 492 -0.69 -14.99 -8.39
CA ALA A 492 -0.52 -16.42 -8.61
C ALA A 492 0.93 -16.88 -8.71
N LEU A 493 1.14 -18.16 -8.42
CA LEU A 493 2.32 -18.89 -8.87
C LEU A 493 2.07 -19.44 -10.28
N LEU A 494 3.00 -19.19 -11.20
CA LEU A 494 2.86 -19.62 -12.58
C LEU A 494 3.24 -21.09 -12.73
N LEU A 495 2.36 -21.84 -13.37
CA LEU A 495 2.44 -23.30 -13.55
C LEU A 495 2.52 -23.66 -15.04
N GLU A 496 2.56 -24.96 -15.35
CA GLU A 496 2.60 -25.43 -16.74
C GLU A 496 1.23 -25.33 -17.43
N ASP A 497 0.14 -25.50 -16.68
CA ASP A 497 -1.24 -25.37 -17.15
C ASP A 497 -1.85 -23.99 -16.81
N GLU A 498 -2.57 -23.89 -15.71
CA GLU A 498 -3.23 -22.69 -15.22
C GLU A 498 -2.57 -22.22 -13.92
N PRO A 499 -2.42 -20.90 -13.68
CA PRO A 499 -1.75 -20.41 -12.48
C PRO A 499 -2.43 -20.87 -11.19
N LEU A 500 -1.64 -21.11 -10.14
CA LEU A 500 -2.14 -21.31 -8.79
C LEU A 500 -2.45 -19.94 -8.18
N THR A 501 -3.68 -19.47 -8.41
CA THR A 501 -4.15 -18.15 -7.94
C THR A 501 -4.45 -18.17 -6.45
N MET A 502 -4.39 -17.01 -5.81
CA MET A 502 -4.72 -16.89 -4.39
C MET A 502 -6.16 -17.27 -4.09
N ARG A 503 -7.09 -16.91 -4.98
CA ARG A 503 -8.49 -17.35 -4.91
C ARG A 503 -8.60 -18.87 -4.76
N SER A 504 -7.79 -19.61 -5.51
CA SER A 504 -7.77 -21.08 -5.45
C SER A 504 -7.26 -21.61 -4.12
N LEU A 505 -6.25 -20.95 -3.55
CA LEU A 505 -5.67 -21.31 -2.27
C LEU A 505 -6.64 -21.03 -1.12
N PHE A 506 -7.37 -19.90 -1.15
CA PHE A 506 -8.36 -19.55 -0.12
C PHE A 506 -9.58 -20.47 -0.11
N GLN A 507 -9.98 -20.98 -1.29
CA GLN A 507 -11.05 -21.96 -1.41
C GLN A 507 -10.63 -23.36 -0.94
N LEU A 508 -9.33 -23.61 -0.81
CA LEU A 508 -8.82 -24.89 -0.34
C LEU A 508 -8.93 -24.97 1.18
N ASN A 509 -9.77 -25.88 1.68
CA ASN A 509 -9.72 -26.26 3.08
C ASN A 509 -8.49 -27.16 3.30
N LEU A 510 -7.41 -26.60 3.84
CA LEU A 510 -6.13 -27.29 4.01
C LEU A 510 -6.17 -28.45 5.01
N GLY A 511 -7.29 -28.68 5.72
CA GLY A 511 -7.48 -29.78 6.67
C GLY A 511 -6.67 -29.61 7.96
N ARG A 512 -5.34 -29.50 7.83
CA ARG A 512 -4.39 -29.11 8.86
C ARG A 512 -3.64 -27.84 8.42
N LYS A 513 -3.46 -26.89 9.34
CA LYS A 513 -2.70 -25.67 9.07
C LYS A 513 -1.22 -26.00 8.78
N PRO A 514 -0.69 -25.72 7.58
CA PRO A 514 0.68 -26.02 7.22
C PRO A 514 1.69 -25.15 8.00
N PHE A 515 2.92 -25.64 8.14
CA PHE A 515 3.94 -24.99 8.96
C PHE A 515 4.73 -23.93 8.19
N LEU A 516 5.28 -24.27 7.02
CA LEU A 516 6.14 -23.37 6.24
C LEU A 516 5.75 -23.34 4.76
N ALA A 517 5.54 -22.15 4.21
CA ALA A 517 5.61 -21.91 2.77
C ALA A 517 6.93 -21.20 2.46
N TYR A 518 7.76 -21.78 1.59
CA TYR A 518 8.95 -21.13 1.07
C TYR A 518 8.73 -20.86 -0.42
N LEU A 519 8.69 -19.59 -0.78
CA LEU A 519 8.39 -19.10 -2.11
C LEU A 519 9.67 -18.52 -2.73
N SER A 520 10.45 -19.38 -3.39
CA SER A 520 11.52 -19.00 -4.33
C SER A 520 10.91 -18.50 -5.64
N ALA A 521 10.01 -17.53 -5.52
CA ALA A 521 9.32 -16.91 -6.63
C ALA A 521 9.20 -15.41 -6.39
N CYS A 522 9.20 -14.66 -7.48
CA CYS A 522 9.14 -13.20 -7.46
C CYS A 522 7.86 -12.73 -6.74
N GLY A 523 8.01 -11.95 -5.66
CA GLY A 523 6.99 -10.98 -5.27
C GLY A 523 7.17 -9.72 -6.11
N THR A 524 6.14 -9.22 -6.78
CA THR A 524 6.29 -8.14 -7.77
C THR A 524 6.58 -6.78 -7.12
N GLY A 525 7.83 -6.35 -7.17
CA GLY A 525 8.25 -5.00 -6.79
C GLY A 525 8.31 -3.99 -7.95
N GLN A 526 7.52 -4.13 -9.02
CA GLN A 526 7.40 -3.12 -10.09
C GLN A 526 5.97 -2.59 -10.08
N VAL A 527 5.77 -1.31 -9.77
CA VAL A 527 4.45 -0.66 -9.77
C VAL A 527 4.56 0.71 -10.44
N LYS A 528 3.67 0.99 -11.39
CA LYS A 528 3.55 2.30 -12.07
C LYS A 528 2.48 3.22 -11.47
N HIS A 529 1.79 2.80 -10.42
CA HIS A 529 0.68 3.54 -9.82
C HIS A 529 0.87 3.76 -8.32
N GLU A 530 0.95 5.04 -7.93
CA GLU A 530 1.16 5.56 -6.57
C GLU A 530 0.00 5.27 -5.59
N GLY A 531 -1.08 4.60 -6.02
CA GLY A 531 -2.31 4.46 -5.23
C GLY A 531 -2.53 3.13 -4.49
N LEU A 532 -1.74 2.09 -4.76
CA LEU A 532 -2.11 0.69 -4.45
C LEU A 532 -1.27 0.02 -3.35
N ILE A 533 -0.93 0.74 -2.28
CA ILE A 533 0.07 0.22 -1.33
C ILE A 533 -0.20 0.72 0.07
N ASP A 534 -1.29 0.30 0.71
CA ASP A 534 -1.32 0.39 2.17
C ASP A 534 -1.24 -0.96 2.89
N GLU A 535 -1.63 -2.07 2.26
CA GLU A 535 -1.63 -3.36 2.96
C GLU A 535 -1.25 -4.53 2.08
N GLY A 536 0.06 -4.70 1.86
CA GLY A 536 0.77 -5.99 1.94
C GLY A 536 0.10 -7.25 1.38
N LEU A 537 -0.81 -7.18 0.41
CA LEU A 537 -1.37 -8.31 -0.34
C LEU A 537 -0.36 -8.77 -1.39
N HIS A 538 0.88 -8.84 -0.97
CA HIS A 538 1.90 -9.60 -1.66
C HIS A 538 1.62 -11.07 -1.42
N LEU A 539 2.02 -11.89 -2.39
CA LEU A 539 1.90 -13.35 -2.37
C LEU A 539 2.19 -13.94 -0.97
N ILE A 540 3.20 -13.42 -0.28
CA ILE A 540 3.66 -13.82 1.06
C ILE A 540 2.57 -13.73 2.15
N ASN A 541 1.92 -12.57 2.32
CA ASN A 541 0.87 -12.39 3.34
C ASN A 541 -0.33 -13.30 3.08
N THR A 542 -0.58 -13.59 1.82
CA THR A 542 -1.72 -14.40 1.43
C THR A 542 -1.54 -15.88 1.79
N TYR A 543 -0.33 -16.42 1.71
CA TYR A 543 -0.05 -17.75 2.26
C TYR A 543 -0.22 -17.77 3.80
N GLN A 544 0.09 -16.67 4.49
CA GLN A 544 -0.19 -16.55 5.93
C GLN A 544 -1.70 -16.55 6.22
N LEU A 545 -2.50 -15.82 5.44
CA LEU A 545 -3.96 -15.83 5.54
C LEU A 545 -4.58 -17.19 5.14
N ALA A 546 -3.97 -17.92 4.20
CA ALA A 546 -4.34 -19.29 3.88
C ALA A 546 -4.02 -20.28 5.03
N GLY A 547 -3.31 -19.85 6.07
CA GLY A 547 -3.07 -20.62 7.28
C GLY A 547 -1.65 -21.17 7.43
N PHE A 548 -0.71 -20.80 6.56
CA PHE A 548 0.71 -21.10 6.78
C PHE A 548 1.24 -20.31 7.98
N GLN A 549 1.84 -21.02 8.93
CA GLN A 549 2.38 -20.41 10.14
C GLN A 549 3.60 -19.53 9.86
N HIS A 550 4.44 -19.97 8.93
CA HIS A 550 5.62 -19.26 8.44
C HIS A 550 5.58 -19.18 6.92
N VAL A 551 5.97 -18.01 6.39
CA VAL A 551 6.16 -17.79 4.97
C VAL A 551 7.50 -17.11 4.75
N ILE A 552 8.34 -17.70 3.91
CA ILE A 552 9.54 -17.06 3.38
C ILE A 552 9.28 -16.74 1.91
N GLY A 553 9.55 -15.51 1.48
CA GLY A 553 9.42 -15.11 0.09
C GLY A 553 10.34 -13.95 -0.27
N THR A 554 10.19 -13.43 -1.49
CA THR A 554 11.04 -12.35 -2.01
C THR A 554 10.24 -11.07 -2.24
N LEU A 555 10.82 -9.91 -1.89
CA LEU A 555 10.25 -8.58 -2.14
C LEU A 555 10.32 -8.19 -3.62
N TRP A 556 11.28 -8.74 -4.37
CA TRP A 556 11.43 -8.52 -5.80
C TRP A 556 12.16 -9.67 -6.50
N LYS A 557 12.22 -9.60 -7.83
CA LYS A 557 12.88 -10.58 -8.69
C LYS A 557 14.36 -10.77 -8.31
N VAL A 558 14.71 -12.02 -8.06
CA VAL A 558 16.04 -12.47 -7.66
C VAL A 558 16.72 -13.29 -8.75
N ASP A 559 18.05 -13.35 -8.68
CA ASP A 559 18.85 -14.22 -9.55
C ASP A 559 18.65 -15.70 -9.16
N ASP A 560 18.45 -16.54 -10.18
CA ASP A 560 18.08 -17.95 -10.03
C ASP A 560 19.11 -18.76 -9.24
N ARG A 561 20.41 -18.47 -9.41
CA ARG A 561 21.46 -19.19 -8.68
C ARG A 561 21.47 -18.82 -7.20
N SER A 562 21.25 -17.55 -6.89
CA SER A 562 21.22 -17.05 -5.51
C SER A 562 20.05 -17.64 -4.70
N CYS A 563 18.94 -18.01 -5.37
CA CYS A 563 17.82 -18.72 -4.74
C CYS A 563 18.24 -20.06 -4.14
N VAL A 564 19.03 -20.85 -4.86
CA VAL A 564 19.48 -22.16 -4.40
C VAL A 564 20.28 -22.02 -3.12
N ASP A 565 21.28 -21.13 -3.11
CA ASP A 565 22.14 -20.93 -1.96
C ASP A 565 21.36 -20.45 -0.73
N MET A 566 20.41 -19.52 -0.91
CA MET A 566 19.54 -19.03 0.16
C MET A 566 18.66 -20.14 0.73
N ALA A 567 17.95 -20.88 -0.12
CA ALA A 567 17.04 -21.94 0.28
C ALA A 567 17.80 -23.08 0.98
N VAL A 568 18.86 -23.59 0.36
CA VAL A 568 19.66 -24.69 0.89
C VAL A 568 20.28 -24.33 2.24
N THR A 569 20.83 -23.12 2.38
CA THR A 569 21.42 -22.66 3.66
C THR A 569 20.36 -22.54 4.75
N THR A 570 19.19 -22.01 4.41
CA THR A 570 18.04 -21.91 5.33
C THR A 570 17.58 -23.29 5.80
N TYR A 571 17.35 -24.24 4.89
CA TYR A 571 16.89 -25.58 5.26
C TYR A 571 17.95 -26.40 6.01
N LYS A 572 19.24 -26.24 5.70
CA LYS A 572 20.32 -26.84 6.49
C LYS A 572 20.31 -26.34 7.93
N TRP A 573 20.03 -25.06 8.15
CA TRP A 573 19.89 -24.51 9.50
C TRP A 573 18.67 -25.11 10.23
N ILE A 574 17.51 -25.15 9.57
CA ILE A 574 16.28 -25.75 10.10
C ILE A 574 16.52 -27.22 10.47
N GLN A 575 17.16 -28.00 9.60
CA GLN A 575 17.53 -29.39 9.84
C GLN A 575 18.41 -29.51 11.09
N LYS A 576 19.45 -28.66 11.20
CA LYS A 576 20.40 -28.68 12.32
C LYS A 576 19.76 -28.32 13.66
N ARG A 577 18.83 -27.37 13.68
CA ARG A 577 18.17 -26.86 14.90
C ARG A 577 16.87 -27.60 15.23
N GLY A 578 16.37 -28.42 14.32
CA GLY A 578 15.03 -29.01 14.36
C GLY A 578 13.97 -28.03 13.83
N LEU A 579 12.92 -28.57 13.21
CA LEU A 579 11.81 -27.79 12.66
C LEU A 579 11.03 -27.10 13.78
N SER A 580 11.20 -25.79 13.94
CA SER A 580 10.60 -24.97 14.99
C SER A 580 10.43 -23.53 14.52
N ASP A 581 9.55 -22.77 15.18
CA ASP A 581 9.29 -21.37 14.82
C ASP A 581 10.58 -20.53 14.77
N ASP A 582 11.49 -20.74 15.73
CA ASP A 582 12.73 -19.97 15.81
C ASP A 582 13.69 -20.37 14.68
N SER A 583 13.82 -21.68 14.39
CA SER A 583 14.79 -22.17 13.40
C SER A 583 14.49 -21.69 11.97
N VAL A 584 13.24 -21.39 11.64
CA VAL A 584 12.86 -20.79 10.35
C VAL A 584 13.45 -19.38 10.22
N SER A 585 13.17 -18.51 11.19
CA SER A 585 13.65 -17.11 11.18
C SER A 585 15.16 -17.00 11.39
N GLU A 586 15.74 -17.83 12.27
CA GLU A 586 17.19 -17.95 12.43
C GLU A 586 17.87 -18.44 11.15
N GLY A 587 17.26 -19.41 10.46
CA GLY A 587 17.81 -20.01 9.25
C GLY A 587 17.91 -19.01 8.11
N LEU A 588 16.82 -18.25 7.87
CA LEU A 588 16.83 -17.19 6.87
C LEU A 588 17.84 -16.09 7.24
N HIS A 589 17.84 -15.65 8.49
CA HIS A 589 18.78 -14.64 8.97
C HIS A 589 20.25 -15.08 8.79
N HIS A 590 20.58 -16.32 9.11
CA HIS A 590 21.91 -16.88 8.90
C HIS A 590 22.28 -16.91 7.41
N ALA A 591 21.37 -17.36 6.54
CA ALA A 591 21.59 -17.41 5.11
C ALA A 591 21.81 -16.01 4.51
N CYS A 592 21.02 -15.01 4.90
CA CYS A 592 21.25 -13.61 4.53
C CYS A 592 22.62 -13.11 4.98
N ARG A 593 23.07 -13.42 6.20
CA ARG A 593 24.39 -13.01 6.71
C ARG A 593 25.53 -13.63 5.94
N GLU A 594 25.41 -14.92 5.60
CA GLU A 594 26.41 -15.65 4.85
C GLU A 594 26.55 -15.09 3.43
N LEU A 595 25.44 -14.95 2.70
CA LEU A 595 25.43 -14.40 1.35
C LEU A 595 25.87 -12.93 1.32
N ARG A 596 25.47 -12.12 2.30
CA ARG A 596 26.01 -10.75 2.44
C ARG A 596 27.52 -10.76 2.61
N THR A 597 28.05 -11.64 3.46
CA THR A 597 29.50 -11.70 3.72
C THR A 597 30.27 -12.09 2.44
N GLN A 598 29.73 -13.01 1.66
CA GLN A 598 30.26 -13.37 0.34
C GLN A 598 30.20 -12.16 -0.63
N TRP A 599 29.06 -11.48 -0.70
CA TRP A 599 28.88 -10.28 -1.53
C TRP A 599 29.90 -9.17 -1.19
N ILE A 600 30.15 -8.89 0.10
CA ILE A 600 31.17 -7.93 0.54
C ILE A 600 32.57 -8.39 0.09
N ALA A 601 32.91 -9.66 0.29
CA ALA A 601 34.22 -10.22 -0.08
C ALA A 601 34.48 -10.13 -1.59
N ASP A 602 33.47 -10.49 -2.40
CA ASP A 602 33.54 -10.42 -3.86
C ASP A 602 33.71 -8.98 -4.36
N ASN A 603 33.09 -8.01 -3.68
CA ASN A 603 33.19 -6.59 -4.02
C ASN A 603 34.56 -6.02 -3.67
N ILE A 604 35.14 -6.41 -2.54
CA ILE A 604 36.51 -6.04 -2.17
C ILE A 604 37.50 -6.62 -3.20
N ALA A 605 37.34 -7.90 -3.56
CA ALA A 605 38.19 -8.57 -4.54
C ALA A 605 38.12 -7.90 -5.92
N ARG A 606 36.91 -7.54 -6.39
CA ARG A 606 36.72 -6.82 -7.66
C ARG A 606 37.33 -5.42 -7.63
N SER A 607 37.16 -4.68 -6.54
CA SER A 607 37.75 -3.35 -6.37
C SER A 607 39.29 -3.40 -6.35
N ALA A 608 39.87 -4.44 -5.72
CA ALA A 608 41.31 -4.70 -5.80
C ALA A 608 41.77 -5.04 -7.23
N ALA A 609 41.02 -5.84 -7.98
CA ALA A 609 41.34 -6.17 -9.38
C ALA A 609 41.24 -4.95 -10.33
N LYS A 610 40.24 -4.08 -10.15
CA LYS A 610 40.12 -2.80 -10.88
C LYS A 610 41.31 -1.86 -10.59
N ARG A 611 41.81 -1.83 -9.34
CA ARG A 611 43.02 -1.05 -8.98
C ARG A 611 44.31 -1.64 -9.58
N GLY A 612 44.48 -2.96 -9.57
CA GLY A 612 45.63 -3.62 -10.20
C GLY A 612 45.72 -3.37 -11.71
N THR A 613 44.59 -3.34 -12.41
CA THR A 613 44.52 -3.07 -13.86
C THR A 613 44.68 -1.59 -14.23
N GLN A 614 44.35 -0.65 -13.34
CA GLN A 614 44.63 0.79 -13.54
C GLN A 614 46.10 1.15 -13.31
N VAL A 615 46.81 0.45 -12.42
CA VAL A 615 48.25 0.66 -12.20
C VAL A 615 49.07 0.19 -13.41
N GLU A 616 48.68 -0.89 -14.08
CA GLU A 616 49.33 -1.35 -15.33
C GLU A 616 49.02 -0.45 -16.55
N ARG A 617 47.93 0.33 -16.53
CA ARG A 617 47.59 1.28 -17.61
C ARG A 617 48.22 2.66 -17.48
N LYS A 618 48.82 3.01 -16.34
CA LYS A 618 49.45 4.34 -16.12
C LYS A 618 50.85 4.50 -16.70
N ASP A 619 51.47 3.46 -17.26
CA ASP A 619 52.78 3.54 -17.92
C ASP A 619 52.75 3.94 -19.40
N SER A 620 51.59 4.32 -19.94
CA SER A 620 51.52 4.79 -21.33
C SER A 620 50.37 5.75 -21.57
N PHE A 621 50.48 7.03 -21.21
CA PHE A 621 49.84 8.09 -22.00
C PHE A 621 50.50 9.46 -21.74
N GLN A 622 50.99 10.06 -22.82
CA GLN A 622 51.57 11.41 -22.87
C GLN A 622 50.50 12.49 -22.73
N VAL A 623 50.97 13.60 -22.18
CA VAL A 623 50.32 14.90 -21.95
C VAL A 623 49.70 15.48 -23.23
N THR A 624 48.43 15.89 -23.15
CA THR A 624 47.92 17.09 -23.83
C THR A 624 46.94 17.83 -22.93
N THR A 625 47.35 19.00 -22.47
CA THR A 625 46.54 20.05 -21.84
C THR A 625 45.61 20.71 -22.85
N GLU A 626 44.35 20.94 -22.48
CA GLU A 626 43.61 22.13 -22.91
C GLU A 626 42.51 22.51 -21.91
N LEU A 627 42.39 23.82 -21.70
CA LEU A 627 41.67 24.52 -20.64
C LEU A 627 40.18 24.72 -20.97
N GLY A 628 39.33 24.70 -19.94
CA GLY A 628 37.96 25.23 -19.99
C GLY A 628 37.30 25.28 -18.61
N GLN A 629 37.31 26.45 -17.97
CA GLN A 629 36.68 26.75 -16.67
C GLN A 629 35.15 26.90 -16.78
N PHE A 630 34.41 26.46 -15.76
CA PHE A 630 33.27 27.12 -15.07
C PHE A 630 32.82 26.13 -13.98
N GLY A 631 33.04 26.36 -12.68
CA GLY A 631 32.23 27.20 -11.80
C GLY A 631 32.04 26.44 -10.47
N GLN A 632 32.62 26.95 -9.39
CA GLN A 632 32.68 26.32 -8.06
C GLN A 632 31.31 26.30 -7.36
N VAL A 633 30.94 25.14 -6.83
CA VAL A 633 30.08 24.99 -5.64
C VAL A 633 30.92 24.29 -4.58
N GLU A 634 31.02 24.89 -3.40
CA GLU A 634 31.87 24.45 -2.28
C GLU A 634 31.40 23.11 -1.69
N THR A 635 32.20 22.08 -1.97
CA THR A 635 32.68 21.01 -1.08
C THR A 635 31.86 20.70 0.20
N ARG A 636 31.01 19.66 0.12
CA ARG A 636 30.85 18.70 1.23
C ARG A 636 32.09 17.80 1.24
N ASP A 637 32.64 17.52 2.42
CA ASP A 637 33.79 16.64 2.62
C ASP A 637 33.61 15.33 1.84
N VAL A 638 34.36 15.19 0.76
CA VAL A 638 34.55 13.92 0.05
C VAL A 638 35.38 13.05 0.99
N ARG A 639 34.70 12.32 1.90
CA ARG A 639 35.29 11.14 2.50
C ARG A 639 35.38 10.12 1.36
N ASP A 640 36.59 9.66 1.07
CA ASP A 640 36.88 8.59 0.11
C ASP A 640 36.11 7.30 0.51
N VAL A 641 34.84 7.22 0.13
CA VAL A 641 34.04 6.01 0.16
C VAL A 641 34.06 5.48 -1.26
N GLU A 642 34.78 4.38 -1.48
CA GLU A 642 34.75 3.65 -2.75
C GLU A 642 33.31 3.16 -2.97
N VAL A 643 32.55 3.90 -3.78
CA VAL A 643 31.17 3.57 -4.16
C VAL A 643 31.13 2.18 -4.81
N VAL A 644 30.30 1.29 -4.25
CA VAL A 644 30.18 -0.13 -4.60
C VAL A 644 28.94 -0.33 -5.48
N ASP A 645 28.96 0.20 -6.71
CA ASP A 645 27.71 0.35 -7.50
C ASP A 645 27.36 -0.77 -8.49
N ASP A 646 28.27 -1.71 -8.81
CA ASP A 646 28.06 -2.58 -10.00
C ASP A 646 27.44 -3.96 -9.71
N THR A 647 27.03 -4.29 -8.48
CA THR A 647 26.70 -5.70 -8.11
C THR A 647 25.34 -5.89 -7.47
N PRO A 648 24.47 -6.75 -8.03
CA PRO A 648 23.14 -6.98 -7.49
C PRO A 648 23.16 -7.42 -6.02
N LEU A 649 22.32 -6.79 -5.21
CA LEU A 649 22.08 -7.08 -3.80
C LEU A 649 21.23 -8.36 -3.64
N HIS A 650 21.74 -9.50 -4.07
CA HIS A 650 20.99 -10.76 -4.15
C HIS A 650 20.54 -11.33 -2.80
N TRP A 651 21.15 -10.94 -1.68
CA TRP A 651 20.81 -11.46 -0.33
C TRP A 651 19.70 -10.66 0.39
N VAL A 652 19.43 -9.45 -0.07
CA VAL A 652 18.45 -8.47 0.47
C VAL A 652 16.96 -8.83 0.26
N PRO A 653 16.53 -9.50 -0.82
CA PRO A 653 15.10 -9.53 -1.15
C PRO A 653 14.28 -10.46 -0.24
N TYR A 654 14.93 -11.32 0.54
CA TYR A 654 14.26 -12.41 1.24
C TYR A 654 13.72 -11.96 2.60
N VAL A 655 12.42 -12.20 2.80
CA VAL A 655 11.72 -11.81 4.03
C VAL A 655 10.99 -12.99 4.64
N HIS A 656 10.96 -13.01 5.97
CA HIS A 656 10.21 -13.99 6.76
C HIS A 656 8.98 -13.34 7.39
N PHE A 657 7.79 -13.88 7.11
CA PHE A 657 6.52 -13.56 7.77
C PHE A 657 6.10 -14.74 8.66
N GLY A 658 5.83 -14.50 9.94
CA GLY A 658 5.45 -15.58 10.86
C GLY A 658 5.71 -15.28 12.33
N ILE A 659 5.38 -16.25 13.19
CA ILE A 659 5.38 -16.10 14.66
C ILE A 659 6.71 -16.33 15.36
#